data_AF-W0RCB6-F1
#
_entry.id   AF-W0RCB6-F1
#
_cell.length_a   1.000
_cell.length_b   1.000
_cell.length_c   1.000
_cell.angle_alpha   90.00
_cell.angle_beta   90.00
_cell.angle_gamma   90.00
#
_symmetry.space_group_name_H-M   'P 1'
#
loop_
_entity.id
_entity.type
_entity.pdbx_description
1 polymer ?
#
loop_
_entity_poly.entity_id
_entity_poly.type
_entity_poly.pdbx_seq_one_letter_code
_entity_poly.pdbx_strand_id
1 'polypeptide(L)'
;MRPALSPGSRHAARRLALGGLAAAALVACGGDSTGPGTEPPLTMRLDIVPAEGSLPGFATRTLGLAPGDSARMSARLNDSKGGSQAASGITWSSSATAVADVDATGLVRARTNGTAIVIARTSTLADTLTVTVSACGAAVPVALGVGEARSFATGQGSTLCVTGADRDEFVLVAFNTEQDSLRVTTDVRTSLSVTGNGIAEINAATAAFARAPLDPAAADEPRRDVRFEQALRERAGAELRPRLAAAHLRAPRPAGLALSVASAATTAAVPAVGQLLSLNTSMETCDTTKAGGIRRRTGRVVAVTDKAIVVADTANPPNGFTDAEYRAYGVAFDTLAYPVDVANFGGESDVDKNGRSIIFFTSAVNLLTPRNADYYVGGFFYERDLFQNSAPKSSDFCGGSNFAEMFYMLVPDPTGRVNGNVFRKGFVDSVTVGTLAHEFQHLINASRRIYVNNADNWEDTWLNEGLSHVAEELVFQREAGITTRTRLDSTAINASRVRSAFNFYMQGGNISRLAEYFQSSEGSSPYADNDDLETRGATWAFLRYAADRVNGNDAALWQKLVTNTKLNGMPNLRAALGVDQATLTEWFRDWSIANFVDGVPGVTLDPRYAYRSWNFRSVMASLRSARNILLYSAYPIVTHTLRDGLAERPALRGGAAAYFRFTVGGGKQARILTAGSGAPLPANVALSVVRTR
;
A
#
# COMPACT_ATOMS: atom_id res chain seq x y z
N MET A 1 -24.96 63.91 14.56
CA MET A 1 -24.85 63.39 15.93
C MET A 1 -23.69 62.39 15.98
N ARG A 2 -22.89 62.39 17.07
CA ARG A 2 -21.56 61.75 17.22
C ARG A 2 -21.59 60.19 17.25
N PRO A 3 -20.45 59.50 17.00
CA PRO A 3 -20.33 58.03 17.04
C PRO A 3 -19.74 57.47 18.36
N ALA A 4 -19.90 56.17 18.61
CA ALA A 4 -19.24 55.42 19.68
C ALA A 4 -18.63 54.09 19.16
N LEU A 5 -17.42 53.79 19.63
CA LEU A 5 -16.52 52.68 19.28
C LEU A 5 -16.35 51.71 20.47
N SER A 6 -16.11 50.42 20.22
CA SER A 6 -14.98 49.65 20.79
C SER A 6 -14.97 48.15 20.34
N PRO A 7 -13.81 47.57 19.97
CA PRO A 7 -13.61 46.16 19.62
C PRO A 7 -12.81 45.35 20.69
N GLY A 8 -12.79 44.01 20.57
CA GLY A 8 -12.01 43.10 21.42
C GLY A 8 -10.95 42.29 20.66
N SER A 9 -9.75 42.15 21.25
CA SER A 9 -8.68 41.23 20.85
C SER A 9 -7.75 40.88 22.03
N ARG A 10 -6.72 40.07 21.78
CA ARG A 10 -6.11 39.01 22.63
C ARG A 10 -4.96 39.40 23.60
N HIS A 11 -4.63 38.43 24.47
CA HIS A 11 -3.33 38.06 25.09
C HIS A 11 -2.91 38.61 26.48
N ALA A 12 -2.57 37.68 27.39
CA ALA A 12 -1.30 37.57 28.15
C ALA A 12 -1.41 37.24 29.66
N ALA A 13 -0.57 36.28 30.07
CA ALA A 13 0.25 36.16 31.30
C ALA A 13 -0.37 36.28 32.71
N ARG A 14 0.00 35.34 33.60
CA ARG A 14 0.10 35.60 35.05
C ARG A 14 1.35 34.93 35.65
N ARG A 15 2.19 35.78 36.26
CA ARG A 15 3.30 35.47 37.18
C ARG A 15 3.20 36.46 38.36
N LEU A 16 3.59 35.97 39.54
CA LEU A 16 4.08 36.64 40.77
C LEU A 16 3.12 37.35 41.77
N ALA A 17 3.07 36.73 42.98
CA ALA A 17 3.71 37.16 44.25
C ALA A 17 2.91 37.92 45.34
N LEU A 18 3.49 37.82 46.56
CA LEU A 18 3.18 38.42 47.88
C LEU A 18 1.94 37.91 48.63
N GLY A 19 1.95 37.72 49.96
CA GLY A 19 3.01 37.79 50.97
C GLY A 19 2.41 37.35 52.32
N GLY A 20 3.25 36.82 53.21
CA GLY A 20 2.83 36.38 54.55
C GLY A 20 3.95 36.54 55.57
N LEU A 21 3.89 37.61 56.34
CA LEU A 21 4.68 37.89 57.56
C LEU A 21 3.82 37.55 58.79
N ALA A 22 4.37 36.76 59.72
CA ALA A 22 4.03 36.75 61.15
C ALA A 22 5.20 36.03 61.86
N ALA A 23 6.08 36.72 62.58
CA ALA A 23 5.96 37.33 63.91
C ALA A 23 6.75 36.48 64.93
N ALA A 24 7.64 37.18 65.63
CA ALA A 24 8.71 36.64 66.46
C ALA A 24 8.23 36.02 67.78
N ALA A 25 8.93 34.98 68.24
CA ALA A 25 9.08 34.67 69.65
C ALA A 25 10.59 34.54 69.95
N LEU A 26 11.14 35.57 70.58
CA LEU A 26 12.43 35.50 71.27
C LEU A 26 12.22 34.76 72.59
N VAL A 27 12.89 33.62 72.76
CA VAL A 27 13.34 33.16 74.08
C VAL A 27 14.83 32.89 73.94
N ALA A 28 15.62 33.66 74.70
CA ALA A 28 17.05 33.52 74.81
C ALA A 28 17.42 32.75 76.08
N CYS A 29 18.57 32.09 75.98
CA CYS A 29 19.45 31.56 77.03
C CYS A 29 19.17 30.16 77.60
N GLY A 30 20.16 29.29 77.40
CA GLY A 30 20.29 27.99 78.06
C GLY A 30 21.21 27.07 77.26
N GLY A 31 22.49 27.43 77.16
CA GLY A 31 23.50 26.57 76.53
C GLY A 31 23.83 25.40 77.44
N ASP A 32 23.86 24.20 76.87
CA ASP A 32 24.76 23.14 77.30
C ASP A 32 25.49 22.60 76.07
N SER A 33 26.80 22.71 76.12
CA SER A 33 27.75 22.29 75.11
C SER A 33 27.91 20.78 75.10
N THR A 34 27.61 20.13 73.98
CA THR A 34 28.20 18.85 73.61
C THR A 34 28.74 18.90 72.17
N GLY A 35 30.00 19.31 72.05
CA GLY A 35 30.94 18.95 70.99
C GLY A 35 30.73 19.53 69.59
N PRO A 36 31.80 19.86 68.84
CA PRO A 36 31.71 19.92 67.40
C PRO A 36 31.41 18.49 66.94
N GLY A 37 30.18 18.22 66.52
CA GLY A 37 29.92 17.08 65.67
C GLY A 37 30.80 17.26 64.44
N THR A 38 31.91 16.53 64.38
CA THR A 38 32.72 16.41 63.18
C THR A 38 31.80 15.87 62.11
N GLU A 39 31.28 16.74 61.26
CA GLU A 39 30.54 16.33 60.08
C GLU A 39 31.44 15.34 59.34
N PRO A 40 30.97 14.11 59.04
CA PRO A 40 31.82 13.10 58.45
C PRO A 40 32.49 13.68 57.19
N PRO A 41 33.81 13.45 56.99
CA PRO A 41 34.54 14.07 55.91
C PRO A 41 33.86 13.78 54.57
N LEU A 42 33.67 14.82 53.76
CA LEU A 42 33.12 14.71 52.42
C LEU A 42 33.95 13.70 51.64
N THR A 43 33.35 12.54 51.34
CA THR A 43 34.02 11.53 50.53
C THR A 43 33.73 11.84 49.08
N MET A 44 34.78 12.13 48.32
CA MET A 44 34.70 12.40 46.89
C MET A 44 34.88 11.10 46.11
N ARG A 45 34.06 10.91 45.09
CA ARG A 45 34.15 9.82 44.11
C ARG A 45 34.29 10.42 42.72
N LEU A 46 35.19 9.84 41.91
CA LEU A 46 35.23 10.11 40.48
C LEU A 46 34.29 9.14 39.77
N ASP A 47 33.50 9.65 38.83
CA ASP A 47 32.64 8.84 37.97
C ASP A 47 32.82 9.24 36.52
N ILE A 48 33.21 8.28 35.69
CA ILE A 48 33.09 8.37 34.25
C ILE A 48 31.58 8.41 33.94
N VAL A 49 31.17 9.32 33.05
CA VAL A 49 29.79 9.43 32.55
C VAL A 49 29.80 9.83 31.06
N PRO A 50 28.81 9.43 30.26
CA PRO A 50 28.67 9.90 28.89
C PRO A 50 28.61 11.43 28.85
N ALA A 51 29.33 12.04 27.90
CA ALA A 51 29.29 13.49 27.76
C ALA A 51 27.95 14.00 27.19
N GLU A 52 27.24 13.17 26.42
CA GLU A 52 25.95 13.49 25.83
C GLU A 52 24.91 12.40 26.17
N GLY A 53 23.85 12.80 26.89
CA GLY A 53 22.68 11.95 27.13
C GLY A 53 22.97 10.63 27.85
N SER A 54 22.13 9.63 27.60
CA SER A 54 22.28 8.27 28.11
C SER A 54 22.81 7.37 26.99
N LEU A 55 23.86 6.58 27.28
CA LEU A 55 24.37 5.56 26.37
C LEU A 55 23.82 4.17 26.76
N PRO A 56 23.34 3.36 25.80
CA PRO A 56 22.91 1.99 26.08
C PRO A 56 24.00 1.17 26.77
N GLY A 57 23.65 0.45 27.84
CA GLY A 57 24.58 -0.36 28.63
C GLY A 57 25.41 0.41 29.67
N PHE A 58 25.39 1.75 29.66
CA PHE A 58 26.21 2.54 30.60
C PHE A 58 25.80 2.35 32.08
N ALA A 59 24.53 2.03 32.34
CA ALA A 59 24.04 1.76 33.69
C ALA A 59 24.79 0.60 34.40
N THR A 60 25.44 -0.30 33.63
CA THR A 60 26.27 -1.40 34.16
C THR A 60 27.79 -1.13 34.00
N ARG A 61 28.20 0.13 33.82
CA ARG A 61 29.61 0.55 33.56
C ARG A 61 30.28 -0.20 32.42
N THR A 62 29.49 -0.54 31.40
CA THR A 62 29.97 -1.18 30.18
C THR A 62 29.57 -0.32 28.98
N LEU A 63 30.48 -0.15 28.03
CA LEU A 63 30.27 0.55 26.78
C LEU A 63 30.50 -0.42 25.61
N GLY A 64 29.45 -0.74 24.85
CA GLY A 64 29.53 -1.57 23.66
C GLY A 64 29.75 -0.71 22.41
N LEU A 65 30.83 -0.95 21.67
CA LEU A 65 31.16 -0.24 20.43
C LEU A 65 31.50 -1.24 19.32
N ALA A 66 31.26 -0.90 18.06
CA ALA A 66 31.84 -1.66 16.96
C ALA A 66 33.12 -1.01 16.45
N PRO A 67 33.99 -1.75 15.73
CA PRO A 67 35.14 -1.17 15.08
C PRO A 67 34.78 0.09 14.27
N GLY A 68 35.51 1.19 14.51
CA GLY A 68 35.27 2.49 13.88
C GLY A 68 34.32 3.42 14.64
N ASP A 69 33.50 2.90 15.57
CA ASP A 69 32.64 3.74 16.41
C ASP A 69 33.48 4.56 17.41
N SER A 70 32.92 5.69 17.87
CA SER A 70 33.52 6.48 18.94
C SER A 70 32.46 7.01 19.90
N ALA A 71 32.84 7.23 21.15
CA ALA A 71 31.98 7.79 22.19
C ALA A 71 32.77 8.77 23.05
N ARG A 72 32.19 9.93 23.32
CA ARG A 72 32.79 10.94 24.19
C ARG A 72 32.38 10.70 25.64
N MET A 73 33.37 10.48 26.49
CA MET A 73 33.22 10.32 27.93
C MET A 73 33.67 11.59 28.64
N SER A 74 33.06 11.85 29.79
CA SER A 74 33.44 12.90 30.72
C SER A 74 33.63 12.28 32.11
N ALA A 75 34.30 13.00 33.00
CA ALA A 75 34.45 12.57 34.39
C ALA A 75 33.81 13.62 35.32
N ARG A 76 33.07 13.15 36.32
CA ARG A 76 32.43 13.99 37.35
C ARG A 76 32.94 13.61 38.72
N LEU A 77 33.13 14.62 39.57
CA LEU A 77 33.37 14.45 41.00
C LEU A 77 32.03 14.53 41.72
N ASN A 78 31.70 13.47 42.45
CA ASN A 78 30.49 13.37 43.25
C ASN A 78 30.88 13.30 44.73
N ASP A 79 30.22 14.08 45.58
CA ASP A 79 30.43 14.03 47.03
C ASP A 79 29.37 13.16 47.73
N SER A 80 29.67 12.76 48.97
CA SER A 80 28.79 11.94 49.80
C SER A 80 27.47 12.61 50.23
N LYS A 81 27.26 13.89 49.91
CA LYS A 81 26.02 14.65 50.17
C LYS A 81 25.20 14.90 48.90
N GLY A 82 25.61 14.34 47.76
CA GLY A 82 24.90 14.42 46.49
C GLY A 82 25.32 15.60 45.59
N GLY A 83 26.35 16.36 45.95
CA GLY A 83 26.96 17.36 45.07
C GLY A 83 27.67 16.68 43.89
N SER A 84 27.54 17.25 42.69
CA SER A 84 28.15 16.74 41.45
C SER A 84 28.73 17.88 40.63
N GLN A 85 30.00 17.77 40.21
CA GLN A 85 30.67 18.77 39.37
C GLN A 85 31.57 18.11 38.31
N ALA A 86 31.87 18.84 37.22
CA ALA A 86 32.83 18.39 36.22
C ALA A 86 34.23 18.28 36.84
N ALA A 87 34.92 17.17 36.59
CA ALA A 87 36.27 16.96 37.08
C ALA A 87 37.29 17.59 36.12
N SER A 88 38.32 18.25 36.67
CA SER A 88 39.42 18.85 35.91
C SER A 88 40.73 18.09 36.15
N GLY A 89 41.73 18.28 35.28
CA GLY A 89 43.04 17.61 35.41
C GLY A 89 42.98 16.09 35.24
N ILE A 90 42.04 15.59 34.43
CA ILE A 90 41.84 14.16 34.22
C ILE A 90 42.86 13.61 33.24
N THR A 91 43.56 12.57 33.65
CA THR A 91 44.39 11.74 32.78
C THR A 91 43.59 10.52 32.36
N TRP A 92 43.35 10.39 31.05
CA TRP A 92 42.70 9.24 30.43
C TRP A 92 43.73 8.22 29.97
N SER A 93 43.43 6.92 30.17
CA SER A 93 44.21 5.84 29.60
C SER A 93 43.35 4.62 29.26
N SER A 94 43.85 3.75 28.39
CA SER A 94 43.22 2.48 28.03
C SER A 94 44.14 1.31 28.33
N SER A 95 43.59 0.21 28.84
CA SER A 95 44.34 -1.03 29.08
C SER A 95 44.75 -1.75 27.79
N ALA A 96 44.08 -1.46 26.66
CA ALA A 96 44.32 -2.12 25.38
C ALA A 96 43.98 -1.16 24.21
N THR A 97 44.91 -0.25 23.88
CA THR A 97 44.72 0.77 22.83
C THR A 97 44.50 0.21 21.43
N ALA A 98 44.96 -1.03 21.16
CA ALA A 98 44.66 -1.75 19.93
C ALA A 98 43.19 -2.21 19.81
N VAL A 99 42.50 -2.36 20.94
CA VAL A 99 41.06 -2.70 21.02
C VAL A 99 40.23 -1.44 21.07
N ALA A 100 40.48 -0.56 22.04
CA ALA A 100 39.85 0.75 22.14
C ALA A 100 40.85 1.78 22.68
N ASP A 101 40.98 2.89 21.97
CA ASP A 101 41.86 4.00 22.32
C ASP A 101 41.06 5.12 22.98
N VAL A 102 41.69 5.96 23.81
CA VAL A 102 41.04 7.13 24.42
C VAL A 102 41.99 8.32 24.35
N ASP A 103 41.51 9.44 23.77
CA ASP A 103 42.31 10.66 23.70
C ASP A 103 42.30 11.47 25.01
N ALA A 104 43.15 12.50 25.09
CA ALA A 104 43.26 13.36 26.27
C ALA A 104 41.95 14.10 26.62
N THR A 105 40.99 14.16 25.70
CA THR A 105 39.68 14.81 25.90
C THR A 105 38.58 13.82 26.30
N GLY A 106 38.92 12.53 26.47
CA GLY A 106 37.97 11.47 26.83
C GLY A 106 37.20 10.90 25.64
N LEU A 107 37.64 11.12 24.39
CA LEU A 107 37.02 10.48 23.22
C LEU A 107 37.55 9.05 23.07
N VAL A 108 36.69 8.07 23.35
CA VAL A 108 36.98 6.65 23.17
C VAL A 108 36.74 6.27 21.70
N ARG A 109 37.68 5.59 21.04
CA ARG A 109 37.58 5.11 19.66
C ARG A 109 37.80 3.60 19.63
N ALA A 110 36.80 2.86 19.15
CA ALA A 110 36.88 1.42 19.00
C ALA A 110 37.68 1.05 17.73
N ARG A 111 38.58 0.07 17.84
CA ARG A 111 39.50 -0.32 16.76
C ARG A 111 39.31 -1.78 16.34
N THR A 112 39.48 -2.72 17.25
CA THR A 112 39.39 -4.16 16.95
C THR A 112 38.58 -4.90 17.99
N ASN A 113 37.99 -6.04 17.62
CA ASN A 113 37.16 -6.84 18.53
C ASN A 113 37.95 -7.26 19.78
N GLY A 114 37.35 -7.10 20.95
CA GLY A 114 37.96 -7.43 22.24
C GLY A 114 37.39 -6.59 23.37
N THR A 115 38.05 -6.63 24.53
CA THR A 115 37.68 -5.82 25.70
C THR A 115 38.86 -4.96 26.14
N ALA A 116 38.59 -3.69 26.44
CA ALA A 116 39.53 -2.75 27.02
C ALA A 116 38.91 -2.08 28.26
N ILE A 117 39.74 -1.65 29.21
CA ILE A 117 39.31 -0.85 30.35
C ILE A 117 39.82 0.57 30.12
N VAL A 118 38.89 1.51 29.97
CA VAL A 118 39.18 2.94 29.93
C VAL A 118 39.19 3.48 31.35
N ILE A 119 40.23 4.23 31.70
CA ILE A 119 40.47 4.70 33.06
C ILE A 119 40.58 6.23 33.04
N ALA A 120 39.78 6.89 33.88
CA ALA A 120 39.91 8.31 34.18
C ALA A 120 40.57 8.44 35.55
N ARG A 121 41.66 9.22 35.66
CA ARG A 121 42.36 9.45 36.93
C ARG A 121 42.57 10.93 37.21
N THR A 122 42.36 11.33 38.45
CA THR A 122 42.97 12.53 39.05
C THR A 122 44.26 12.12 39.77
N SER A 123 44.87 13.03 40.54
CA SER A 123 46.03 12.68 41.39
C SER A 123 45.69 11.70 42.51
N THR A 124 44.43 11.59 42.94
CA THR A 124 44.02 10.81 44.12
C THR A 124 42.84 9.86 43.89
N LEU A 125 42.07 10.04 42.82
CA LEU A 125 40.87 9.26 42.52
C LEU A 125 40.96 8.66 41.12
N ALA A 126 40.32 7.51 40.94
CA ALA A 126 40.22 6.84 39.65
C ALA A 126 38.84 6.21 39.48
N ASP A 127 38.40 6.11 38.24
CA ASP A 127 37.25 5.30 37.86
C ASP A 127 37.52 4.59 36.54
N THR A 128 36.81 3.49 36.32
CA THR A 128 37.01 2.59 35.19
C THR A 128 35.72 2.33 34.43
N LEU A 129 35.82 2.29 33.11
CA LEU A 129 34.77 1.93 32.18
C LEU A 129 35.22 0.72 31.37
N THR A 130 34.44 -0.36 31.39
CA THR A 130 34.71 -1.51 30.51
C THR A 130 34.18 -1.20 29.12
N VAL A 131 35.05 -1.21 28.12
CA VAL A 131 34.71 -1.04 26.70
C VAL A 131 34.80 -2.40 26.01
N THR A 132 33.67 -2.88 25.50
CA THR A 132 33.62 -4.10 24.70
C THR A 132 33.45 -3.72 23.23
N VAL A 133 34.43 -4.10 22.41
CA VAL A 133 34.39 -3.91 20.97
C VAL A 133 33.97 -5.22 20.30
N SER A 134 32.87 -5.19 19.56
CA SER A 134 32.35 -6.36 18.83
C SER A 134 31.75 -5.95 17.50
N ALA A 135 31.57 -6.88 16.56
CA ALA A 135 30.96 -6.57 15.27
C ALA A 135 29.57 -5.90 15.41
N CYS A 136 28.79 -6.29 16.43
CA CYS A 136 27.46 -5.73 16.71
C CYS A 136 27.48 -4.41 17.49
N GLY A 137 28.62 -4.00 18.04
CA GLY A 137 28.69 -2.95 19.04
C GLY A 137 27.80 -3.21 20.24
N ALA A 138 26.91 -2.29 20.56
CA ALA A 138 25.94 -2.45 21.66
C ALA A 138 24.68 -3.26 21.27
N ALA A 139 24.49 -3.59 19.99
CA ALA A 139 23.31 -4.34 19.56
C ALA A 139 23.44 -5.82 19.96
N VAL A 140 22.33 -6.41 20.40
CA VAL A 140 22.28 -7.83 20.74
C VAL A 140 22.18 -8.64 19.43
N PRO A 141 23.11 -9.58 19.16
CA PRO A 141 23.03 -10.45 17.99
C PRO A 141 21.78 -11.32 18.03
N VAL A 142 21.16 -11.48 16.86
CA VAL A 142 19.98 -12.33 16.66
C VAL A 142 20.35 -13.50 15.78
N ALA A 143 20.11 -14.71 16.24
CA ALA A 143 20.16 -15.91 15.41
C ALA A 143 18.73 -16.17 14.91
N LEU A 144 18.58 -16.36 13.59
CA LEU A 144 17.30 -16.67 12.96
C LEU A 144 17.38 -18.05 12.31
N GLY A 145 16.32 -18.85 12.46
CA GLY A 145 16.08 -20.02 11.63
C GLY A 145 15.79 -19.64 10.18
N VAL A 146 16.00 -20.55 9.23
CA VAL A 146 15.63 -20.32 7.83
C VAL A 146 14.12 -20.13 7.73
N GLY A 147 13.70 -18.98 7.20
CA GLY A 147 12.29 -18.54 7.12
C GLY A 147 11.79 -17.77 8.34
N GLU A 148 12.59 -17.67 9.40
CA GLU A 148 12.26 -16.87 10.57
C GLU A 148 12.47 -15.38 10.27
N ALA A 149 11.47 -14.59 10.65
CA ALA A 149 11.49 -13.14 10.53
C ALA A 149 11.55 -12.49 11.91
N ARG A 150 12.34 -11.42 12.02
CA ARG A 150 12.30 -10.49 13.15
C ARG A 150 11.89 -9.12 12.68
N SER A 151 10.71 -8.69 13.12
CA SER A 151 10.17 -7.35 12.86
C SER A 151 10.43 -6.41 14.04
N PHE A 152 10.59 -5.12 13.73
CA PHE A 152 10.76 -4.04 14.69
C PHE A 152 9.56 -3.09 14.62
N ALA A 153 9.25 -2.40 15.72
CA ALA A 153 8.26 -1.33 15.70
C ALA A 153 8.72 -0.18 14.78
N THR A 154 7.79 0.65 14.35
CA THR A 154 8.08 1.76 13.44
C THR A 154 9.05 2.76 14.08
N GLY A 155 10.01 3.25 13.29
CA GLY A 155 11.08 4.13 13.79
C GLY A 155 12.11 3.44 14.68
N GLN A 156 12.02 2.13 14.89
CA GLN A 156 13.00 1.34 15.64
C GLN A 156 13.83 0.45 14.72
N GLY A 157 14.93 -0.09 15.27
CA GLY A 157 15.85 -0.95 14.53
C GLY A 157 16.97 -0.19 13.83
N SER A 158 17.33 1.02 14.28
CA SER A 158 18.44 1.81 13.73
C SER A 158 19.77 1.06 13.66
N THR A 159 19.95 0.09 14.56
CA THR A 159 21.06 -0.87 14.55
C THR A 159 20.50 -2.26 14.76
N LEU A 160 20.67 -3.13 13.78
CA LEU A 160 20.36 -4.56 13.85
C LEU A 160 21.66 -5.34 13.89
N CYS A 161 21.68 -6.48 14.58
CA CYS A 161 22.77 -7.43 14.43
C CYS A 161 22.24 -8.84 14.25
N VAL A 162 22.75 -9.54 13.23
CA VAL A 162 22.38 -10.94 12.93
C VAL A 162 23.61 -11.83 12.95
N THR A 163 23.41 -13.09 13.31
CA THR A 163 24.47 -14.11 13.32
C THR A 163 24.23 -15.10 12.18
N GLY A 164 25.27 -15.39 11.41
CA GLY A 164 25.25 -16.46 10.40
C GLY A 164 25.60 -17.82 11.01
N ALA A 165 24.84 -18.85 10.69
CA ALA A 165 25.16 -20.24 10.99
C ALA A 165 26.14 -20.80 9.95
N ASP A 166 25.87 -20.62 8.67
CA ASP A 166 26.74 -20.96 7.53
C ASP A 166 26.95 -19.74 6.63
N ARG A 167 26.93 -19.87 5.29
CA ARG A 167 26.81 -18.72 4.38
C ARG A 167 25.33 -18.38 4.19
N ASP A 168 24.75 -17.85 5.25
CA ASP A 168 23.33 -17.55 5.33
C ASP A 168 22.98 -16.32 4.51
N GLU A 169 21.85 -16.38 3.82
CA GLU A 169 21.29 -15.23 3.09
C GLU A 169 20.19 -14.59 3.93
N PHE A 170 20.20 -13.26 4.00
CA PHE A 170 19.19 -12.48 4.69
C PHE A 170 18.59 -11.44 3.74
N VAL A 171 17.33 -11.11 3.99
CA VAL A 171 16.66 -9.94 3.43
C VAL A 171 16.22 -9.02 4.55
N LEU A 172 16.60 -7.75 4.48
CA LEU A 172 15.98 -6.67 5.24
C LEU A 172 14.87 -6.07 4.38
N VAL A 173 13.65 -6.03 4.90
CA VAL A 173 12.49 -5.37 4.31
C VAL A 173 12.24 -4.09 5.08
N ALA A 174 12.26 -2.96 4.38
CA ALA A 174 11.85 -1.66 4.92
C ALA A 174 10.49 -1.30 4.32
N PHE A 175 9.48 -1.12 5.17
CA PHE A 175 8.11 -0.79 4.78
C PHE A 175 7.71 0.57 5.36
N ASN A 176 7.22 1.47 4.51
CA ASN A 176 6.70 2.77 4.95
C ASN A 176 5.23 2.63 5.37
N THR A 177 4.95 2.77 6.66
CA THR A 177 3.63 2.57 7.27
C THR A 177 2.69 3.77 7.16
N GLU A 178 3.06 4.83 6.43
CA GLU A 178 2.17 5.96 6.18
C GLU A 178 0.89 5.50 5.45
N GLN A 179 -0.26 5.97 5.94
CA GLN A 179 -1.61 5.61 5.46
C GLN A 179 -2.48 6.84 5.24
N ASP A 180 -2.01 8.05 5.55
CA ASP A 180 -2.71 9.28 5.20
C ASP A 180 -2.80 9.40 3.67
N SER A 181 -4.02 9.38 3.13
CA SER A 181 -4.26 9.30 1.69
C SER A 181 -3.62 10.45 0.91
N LEU A 182 -3.57 11.67 1.47
CA LEU A 182 -2.91 12.81 0.83
C LEU A 182 -1.40 12.60 0.74
N ARG A 183 -0.77 12.06 1.78
CA ARG A 183 0.68 11.80 1.81
C ARG A 183 1.10 10.58 1.00
N VAL A 184 0.23 9.59 0.89
CA VAL A 184 0.46 8.39 0.08
C VAL A 184 0.32 8.70 -1.41
N THR A 185 -0.66 9.53 -1.78
CA THR A 185 -0.91 9.92 -3.19
C THR A 185 0.10 10.96 -3.69
N THR A 186 0.57 11.87 -2.84
CA THR A 186 1.65 12.81 -3.21
C THR A 186 3.00 12.09 -3.34
N ASP A 187 3.90 12.54 -4.21
CA ASP A 187 5.24 11.95 -4.38
C ASP A 187 6.20 12.31 -3.22
N VAL A 188 5.66 12.42 -2.00
CA VAL A 188 6.44 12.63 -0.78
C VAL A 188 7.14 11.31 -0.45
N ARG A 189 8.47 11.35 -0.46
CA ARG A 189 9.30 10.17 -0.19
C ARG A 189 10.06 10.28 1.11
N THR A 190 10.09 9.16 1.83
CA THR A 190 10.88 8.96 3.04
C THR A 190 12.24 8.38 2.64
N SER A 191 13.29 9.19 2.74
CA SER A 191 14.65 8.76 2.43
C SER A 191 15.21 7.82 3.51
N LEU A 192 15.84 6.74 3.07
CA LEU A 192 16.48 5.74 3.92
C LEU A 192 17.97 5.65 3.57
N SER A 193 18.79 5.24 4.55
CA SER A 193 20.17 4.84 4.36
C SER A 193 20.38 3.52 5.07
N VAL A 194 20.86 2.49 4.36
CA VAL A 194 21.13 1.16 4.91
C VAL A 194 22.59 0.77 4.65
N THR A 195 23.34 0.47 5.70
CA THR A 195 24.74 0.04 5.61
C THR A 195 24.94 -1.27 6.34
N GLY A 196 25.47 -2.29 5.65
CA GLY A 196 25.88 -3.54 6.28
C GLY A 196 27.37 -3.53 6.63
N ASN A 197 27.73 -4.06 7.80
CA ASN A 197 29.11 -4.25 8.25
C ASN A 197 29.31 -5.69 8.72
N GLY A 198 30.42 -6.31 8.39
CA GLY A 198 30.65 -7.74 8.65
C GLY A 198 29.82 -8.65 7.73
N ILE A 199 29.40 -8.15 6.57
CA ILE A 199 28.63 -8.92 5.57
C ILE A 199 29.54 -9.38 4.43
N ALA A 200 29.11 -10.42 3.73
CA ALA A 200 29.68 -10.82 2.45
C ALA A 200 28.70 -10.51 1.31
N GLU A 201 29.25 -10.16 0.13
CA GLU A 201 28.46 -9.86 -1.05
C GLU A 201 27.75 -11.12 -1.57
N ILE A 202 26.50 -10.96 -2.03
CA ILE A 202 25.77 -12.03 -2.72
C ILE A 202 26.41 -12.26 -4.08
N ASN A 203 26.82 -13.50 -4.37
CA ASN A 203 27.43 -13.85 -5.65
C ASN A 203 26.47 -13.56 -6.82
N ALA A 204 26.92 -12.80 -7.81
CA ALA A 204 26.09 -12.28 -8.91
C ALA A 204 25.38 -13.37 -9.74
N ALA A 205 25.96 -14.58 -9.83
CA ALA A 205 25.36 -15.73 -10.53
C ALA A 205 24.07 -16.26 -9.84
N THR A 206 23.89 -15.98 -8.55
CA THR A 206 22.66 -16.24 -7.78
C THR A 206 21.80 -14.98 -7.58
N ALA A 207 22.28 -13.83 -8.06
CA ALA A 207 21.64 -12.53 -7.94
C ALA A 207 20.89 -12.10 -9.20
N ALA A 208 20.64 -13.02 -10.15
CA ALA A 208 19.97 -12.73 -11.41
C ALA A 208 18.47 -12.42 -11.23
N PHE A 209 18.14 -11.41 -10.45
CA PHE A 209 16.96 -10.56 -10.58
C PHE A 209 17.40 -9.31 -11.38
N ALA A 210 18.07 -9.54 -12.52
CA ALA A 210 18.50 -8.46 -13.39
C ALA A 210 17.32 -8.01 -14.25
N ARG A 211 17.12 -6.69 -14.33
CA ARG A 211 16.26 -6.05 -15.34
C ARG A 211 16.75 -6.51 -16.72
N ALA A 212 15.99 -7.35 -17.41
CA ALA A 212 16.28 -7.62 -18.81
C ALA A 212 16.17 -6.28 -19.58
N PRO A 213 17.10 -5.98 -20.51
CA PRO A 213 16.91 -4.88 -21.45
C PRO A 213 15.57 -5.09 -22.16
N LEU A 214 14.74 -4.05 -22.21
CA LEU A 214 13.56 -4.04 -23.07
C LEU A 214 14.06 -4.23 -24.50
N ASP A 215 13.69 -5.34 -25.14
CA ASP A 215 13.83 -5.46 -26.60
C ASP A 215 12.91 -4.38 -27.21
N PRO A 216 13.38 -3.46 -28.06
CA PRO A 216 12.50 -2.51 -28.75
C PRO A 216 11.62 -3.21 -29.82
N ALA A 217 11.94 -4.46 -30.18
CA ALA A 217 11.26 -5.41 -31.09
C ALA A 217 9.80 -5.76 -30.80
N ALA A 218 9.24 -5.23 -29.71
CA ALA A 218 8.45 -6.03 -28.80
C ALA A 218 7.07 -5.48 -28.45
N ALA A 219 6.86 -4.19 -28.70
CA ALA A 219 5.68 -3.47 -28.30
C ALA A 219 4.54 -3.72 -29.29
N ASP A 220 3.69 -4.73 -29.06
CA ASP A 220 2.54 -4.97 -29.96
C ASP A 220 1.20 -5.21 -29.24
N GLU A 221 1.14 -5.16 -27.90
CA GLU A 221 -0.12 -5.05 -27.15
C GLU A 221 -0.12 -3.80 -26.24
N PRO A 222 -1.08 -2.87 -26.43
CA PRO A 222 -1.18 -1.67 -25.60
C PRO A 222 -1.62 -2.04 -24.17
N ARG A 223 -1.10 -1.31 -23.17
CA ARG A 223 -1.48 -1.40 -21.74
C ARG A 223 -2.91 -0.85 -21.50
N ARG A 224 -3.59 -1.13 -20.39
CA ARG A 224 -4.88 -0.45 -20.10
C ARG A 224 -4.64 1.01 -19.64
N ASP A 225 -5.39 1.99 -20.13
CA ASP A 225 -5.32 3.39 -19.68
C ASP A 225 -6.02 3.55 -18.33
N VAL A 226 -5.31 4.09 -17.36
CA VAL A 226 -5.81 4.36 -16.01
C VAL A 226 -6.08 5.83 -15.75
N ARG A 227 -5.53 6.75 -16.55
CA ARG A 227 -5.75 8.20 -16.34
C ARG A 227 -7.17 8.59 -16.69
N PHE A 228 -7.74 7.90 -17.67
CA PHE A 228 -9.12 8.07 -18.08
C PHE A 228 -10.11 7.73 -16.94
N GLU A 229 -9.96 6.55 -16.31
CA GLU A 229 -10.83 6.09 -15.23
C GLU A 229 -10.71 7.00 -14.01
N GLN A 230 -9.50 7.37 -13.59
CA GLN A 230 -9.28 8.37 -12.53
C GLN A 230 -10.03 9.69 -12.79
N ALA A 231 -9.86 10.27 -13.97
CA ALA A 231 -10.52 11.54 -14.32
C ALA A 231 -12.05 11.42 -14.32
N LEU A 232 -12.59 10.25 -14.67
CA LEU A 232 -14.02 9.95 -14.60
C LEU A 232 -14.52 9.95 -13.15
N ARG A 233 -13.78 9.29 -12.23
CA ARG A 233 -14.12 9.20 -10.80
C ARG A 233 -14.01 10.55 -10.09
N GLU A 234 -12.97 11.33 -10.37
CA GLU A 234 -12.82 12.69 -9.83
C GLU A 234 -14.01 13.58 -10.24
N ARG A 235 -14.44 13.49 -11.50
CA ARG A 235 -15.61 14.22 -12.00
C ARG A 235 -16.92 13.74 -11.37
N ALA A 236 -17.11 12.43 -11.21
CA ALA A 236 -18.25 11.86 -10.51
C ALA A 236 -18.30 12.35 -9.05
N GLY A 237 -17.16 12.38 -8.36
CA GLY A 237 -17.03 12.93 -7.02
C GLY A 237 -17.43 14.40 -6.92
N ALA A 238 -17.04 15.23 -7.90
CA ALA A 238 -17.36 16.65 -7.93
C ALA A 238 -18.84 16.93 -8.25
N GLU A 239 -19.41 16.24 -9.24
CA GLU A 239 -20.72 16.61 -9.81
C GLU A 239 -21.88 15.74 -9.29
N LEU A 240 -21.63 14.48 -8.94
CA LEU A 240 -22.66 13.52 -8.52
C LEU A 240 -22.76 13.36 -7.01
N ARG A 241 -21.67 13.51 -6.25
CA ARG A 241 -21.70 13.39 -4.78
C ARG A 241 -22.76 14.31 -4.12
N PRO A 242 -22.94 15.57 -4.53
CA PRO A 242 -23.99 16.44 -3.98
C PRO A 242 -25.43 15.94 -4.23
N ARG A 243 -25.61 14.97 -5.14
CA ARG A 243 -26.91 14.42 -5.55
C ARG A 243 -27.28 13.13 -4.80
N LEU A 244 -26.33 12.50 -4.10
CA LEU A 244 -26.53 11.22 -3.43
C LEU A 244 -27.71 11.24 -2.45
N ALA A 245 -27.76 12.24 -1.57
CA ALA A 245 -28.82 12.36 -0.57
C ALA A 245 -30.23 12.39 -1.18
N ALA A 246 -30.37 12.99 -2.37
CA ALA A 246 -31.64 13.04 -3.10
C ALA A 246 -31.95 11.71 -3.79
N ALA A 247 -30.94 11.07 -4.38
CA ALA A 247 -31.08 9.76 -5.02
C ALA A 247 -31.47 8.67 -4.01
N HIS A 248 -30.95 8.71 -2.77
CA HIS A 248 -31.33 7.79 -1.68
C HIS A 248 -32.84 7.75 -1.42
N LEU A 249 -33.53 8.89 -1.58
CA LEU A 249 -34.98 8.97 -1.35
C LEU A 249 -35.81 8.23 -2.40
N ARG A 250 -35.21 7.87 -3.53
CA ARG A 250 -35.84 7.06 -4.59
C ARG A 250 -35.64 5.56 -4.41
N ALA A 251 -34.75 5.15 -3.51
CA ALA A 251 -34.56 3.74 -3.19
C ALA A 251 -35.89 3.12 -2.72
N PRO A 252 -36.22 1.88 -3.15
CA PRO A 252 -37.40 1.19 -2.65
C PRO A 252 -37.28 1.03 -1.12
N ARG A 253 -38.24 1.61 -0.38
CA ARG A 253 -38.28 1.48 1.08
C ARG A 253 -38.63 0.04 1.46
N PRO A 254 -38.01 -0.56 2.50
CA PRO A 254 -38.42 -1.85 3.02
C PRO A 254 -39.89 -1.78 3.47
N ALA A 255 -40.64 -2.86 3.22
CA ALA A 255 -42.11 -2.94 3.24
C ALA A 255 -42.81 -2.69 4.61
N GLY A 256 -42.12 -2.15 5.62
CA GLY A 256 -42.64 -2.03 6.99
C GLY A 256 -43.41 -0.76 7.34
N LEU A 257 -43.39 0.30 6.50
CA LEU A 257 -43.94 1.63 6.88
C LEU A 257 -44.58 2.40 5.70
N ALA A 258 -45.16 1.71 4.71
CA ALA A 258 -45.84 2.38 3.61
C ALA A 258 -47.31 2.68 3.97
N LEU A 259 -47.61 3.91 4.37
CA LEU A 259 -48.90 4.53 4.02
C LEU A 259 -48.99 4.49 2.49
N SER A 260 -50.02 3.81 1.99
CA SER A 260 -50.25 3.53 0.59
C SER A 260 -50.36 4.82 -0.24
N VAL A 261 -49.23 5.25 -0.81
CA VAL A 261 -49.21 6.10 -2.00
C VAL A 261 -48.49 5.29 -3.06
N ALA A 262 -49.25 4.55 -3.85
CA ALA A 262 -48.73 3.87 -5.03
C ALA A 262 -48.29 4.93 -6.04
N SER A 263 -47.03 5.38 -5.96
CA SER A 263 -46.41 5.99 -7.13
C SER A 263 -46.13 4.86 -8.11
N ALA A 264 -46.84 4.85 -9.23
CA ALA A 264 -46.59 3.94 -10.33
C ALA A 264 -45.16 4.20 -10.83
N ALA A 265 -44.21 3.38 -10.39
CA ALA A 265 -42.89 3.36 -11.00
C ALA A 265 -43.05 2.78 -12.40
N THR A 266 -42.86 3.60 -13.42
CA THR A 266 -42.85 3.18 -14.83
C THR A 266 -41.67 2.26 -15.08
N THR A 267 -41.94 0.97 -15.26
CA THR A 267 -41.00 -0.02 -15.82
C THR A 267 -40.63 0.41 -17.24
N ALA A 268 -39.34 0.61 -17.53
CA ALA A 268 -38.91 0.83 -18.91
C ALA A 268 -39.16 -0.45 -19.73
N ALA A 269 -39.73 -0.30 -20.93
CA ALA A 269 -39.96 -1.43 -21.81
C ALA A 269 -38.62 -1.97 -22.33
N VAL A 270 -38.41 -3.29 -22.24
CA VAL A 270 -37.23 -3.95 -22.83
C VAL A 270 -37.28 -3.76 -24.36
N PRO A 271 -36.24 -3.16 -24.97
CA PRO A 271 -36.26 -2.86 -26.39
C PRO A 271 -36.15 -4.13 -27.25
N ALA A 272 -36.75 -4.11 -28.43
CA ALA A 272 -36.71 -5.24 -29.36
C ALA A 272 -35.35 -5.33 -30.09
N VAL A 273 -34.94 -6.54 -30.50
CA VAL A 273 -33.79 -6.71 -31.40
C VAL A 273 -34.05 -5.94 -32.71
N GLY A 274 -33.06 -5.16 -33.14
CA GLY A 274 -33.14 -4.26 -34.29
C GLY A 274 -33.58 -2.82 -33.94
N GLN A 275 -34.13 -2.58 -32.75
CA GLN A 275 -34.51 -1.25 -32.31
C GLN A 275 -33.28 -0.34 -32.20
N LEU A 276 -33.44 0.93 -32.58
CA LEU A 276 -32.41 1.96 -32.41
C LEU A 276 -32.59 2.68 -31.08
N LEU A 277 -31.50 2.81 -30.32
CA LEU A 277 -31.40 3.55 -29.08
C LEU A 277 -30.48 4.76 -29.27
N SER A 278 -30.80 5.86 -28.60
CA SER A 278 -29.95 7.05 -28.58
C SER A 278 -29.28 7.16 -27.21
N LEU A 279 -28.00 6.76 -27.14
CA LEU A 279 -27.25 6.65 -25.89
C LEU A 279 -26.19 7.74 -25.82
N ASN A 280 -26.13 8.46 -24.70
CA ASN A 280 -25.08 9.43 -24.44
C ASN A 280 -23.76 8.70 -24.15
N THR A 281 -22.70 9.06 -24.85
CA THR A 281 -21.33 8.57 -24.66
C THR A 281 -20.37 9.71 -24.31
N SER A 282 -20.86 10.88 -23.89
CA SER A 282 -19.97 11.97 -23.46
C SER A 282 -19.24 11.59 -22.16
N MET A 283 -18.22 12.35 -21.81
CA MET A 283 -17.54 12.28 -20.51
C MET A 283 -17.99 13.40 -19.55
N GLU A 284 -18.97 14.20 -19.98
CA GLU A 284 -19.62 15.22 -19.16
C GLU A 284 -20.71 14.55 -18.30
N THR A 285 -20.89 14.95 -17.02
CA THR A 285 -21.90 14.29 -16.15
C THR A 285 -23.31 14.80 -16.43
N CYS A 286 -23.70 15.90 -15.78
CA CYS A 286 -25.09 16.30 -15.59
C CYS A 286 -25.38 17.70 -16.15
N ASP A 287 -24.34 18.50 -16.37
CA ASP A 287 -24.46 19.82 -16.96
C ASP A 287 -24.38 19.73 -18.49
N THR A 288 -25.52 19.91 -19.13
CA THR A 288 -25.68 19.83 -20.58
C THR A 288 -25.21 21.09 -21.29
N THR A 289 -24.79 22.13 -20.56
CA THR A 289 -24.42 23.45 -21.08
C THR A 289 -22.90 23.65 -21.21
N LYS A 290 -22.08 22.75 -20.65
CA LYS A 290 -20.60 22.80 -20.79
C LYS A 290 -20.15 22.57 -22.23
N ALA A 291 -19.08 23.27 -22.63
CA ALA A 291 -18.44 23.12 -23.94
C ALA A 291 -17.97 21.66 -24.12
N GLY A 292 -18.57 20.93 -25.07
CA GLY A 292 -18.37 19.49 -25.25
C GLY A 292 -19.67 18.67 -25.27
N GLY A 293 -20.71 19.16 -24.59
CA GLY A 293 -22.12 18.72 -24.67
C GLY A 293 -22.40 17.23 -24.40
N ILE A 294 -23.69 16.88 -24.42
CA ILE A 294 -24.13 15.48 -24.53
C ILE A 294 -23.76 14.99 -25.93
N ARG A 295 -23.02 13.88 -26.02
CA ARG A 295 -22.63 13.25 -27.28
C ARG A 295 -23.42 11.97 -27.44
N ARG A 296 -24.54 12.02 -28.16
CA ARG A 296 -25.37 10.84 -28.40
C ARG A 296 -24.85 10.03 -29.58
N ARG A 297 -24.86 8.71 -29.43
CA ARG A 297 -24.64 7.71 -30.48
C ARG A 297 -25.93 6.96 -30.73
N THR A 298 -26.13 6.57 -31.98
CA THR A 298 -27.25 5.71 -32.37
C THR A 298 -26.79 4.27 -32.33
N GLY A 299 -27.25 3.52 -31.33
CA GLY A 299 -26.97 2.10 -31.18
C GLY A 299 -28.12 1.24 -31.67
N ARG A 300 -27.83 0.15 -32.37
CA ARG A 300 -28.82 -0.89 -32.72
C ARG A 300 -28.77 -1.99 -31.66
N VAL A 301 -29.91 -2.39 -31.12
CA VAL A 301 -30.02 -3.58 -30.27
C VAL A 301 -29.73 -4.80 -31.13
N VAL A 302 -28.62 -5.49 -30.86
CA VAL A 302 -28.18 -6.67 -31.61
C VAL A 302 -28.54 -7.97 -30.90
N ALA A 303 -28.72 -7.93 -29.57
CA ALA A 303 -29.24 -9.06 -28.81
C ALA A 303 -29.94 -8.58 -27.53
N VAL A 304 -30.93 -9.36 -27.10
CA VAL A 304 -31.46 -9.33 -25.74
C VAL A 304 -31.27 -10.72 -25.15
N THR A 305 -30.66 -10.80 -23.98
CA THR A 305 -30.39 -12.04 -23.25
C THR A 305 -31.10 -12.00 -21.88
N ASP A 306 -30.76 -12.87 -20.93
CA ASP A 306 -31.42 -12.90 -19.63
C ASP A 306 -31.12 -11.64 -18.82
N LYS A 307 -29.84 -11.24 -18.76
CA LYS A 307 -29.35 -10.11 -17.94
C LYS A 307 -28.81 -8.95 -18.77
N ALA A 308 -28.74 -9.05 -20.09
CA ALA A 308 -28.20 -7.99 -20.94
C ALA A 308 -29.11 -7.54 -22.09
N ILE A 309 -29.03 -6.24 -22.40
CA ILE A 309 -29.41 -5.66 -23.68
C ILE A 309 -28.11 -5.29 -24.39
N VAL A 310 -27.75 -6.04 -25.44
CA VAL A 310 -26.51 -5.81 -26.19
C VAL A 310 -26.78 -4.85 -27.34
N VAL A 311 -26.02 -3.76 -27.37
CA VAL A 311 -26.20 -2.66 -28.31
C VAL A 311 -24.90 -2.44 -29.07
N ALA A 312 -24.97 -2.36 -30.40
CA ALA A 312 -23.84 -2.02 -31.25
C ALA A 312 -24.05 -0.65 -31.89
N ASP A 313 -23.10 0.26 -31.73
CA ASP A 313 -23.12 1.57 -32.39
C ASP A 313 -23.18 1.39 -33.91
N THR A 314 -24.13 2.07 -34.54
CA THR A 314 -24.29 2.07 -36.01
C THR A 314 -23.11 2.71 -36.74
N ALA A 315 -22.27 3.47 -36.03
CA ALA A 315 -21.04 4.05 -36.54
C ALA A 315 -19.79 3.16 -36.32
N ASN A 316 -19.92 1.95 -35.77
CA ASN A 316 -18.78 1.05 -35.57
C ASN A 316 -18.07 0.71 -36.90
N PRO A 317 -16.74 0.51 -36.88
CA PRO A 317 -15.99 0.12 -38.08
C PRO A 317 -16.51 -1.18 -38.71
N PRO A 318 -16.44 -1.32 -40.05
CA PRO A 318 -16.76 -2.57 -40.73
C PRO A 318 -15.76 -3.66 -40.37
N ASN A 319 -16.12 -4.92 -40.62
CA ASN A 319 -15.31 -6.11 -40.29
C ASN A 319 -15.03 -6.28 -38.78
N GLY A 320 -15.91 -5.72 -37.93
CA GLY A 320 -15.91 -5.91 -36.49
C GLY A 320 -16.58 -7.22 -36.04
N PHE A 321 -17.20 -7.20 -34.87
CA PHE A 321 -18.02 -8.31 -34.39
C PHE A 321 -19.32 -8.42 -35.20
N THR A 322 -19.78 -9.66 -35.37
CA THR A 322 -21.09 -10.01 -35.92
C THR A 322 -22.16 -9.98 -34.82
N ASP A 323 -23.44 -9.93 -35.19
CA ASP A 323 -24.56 -9.99 -34.22
C ASP A 323 -24.53 -11.26 -33.35
N ALA A 324 -24.08 -12.38 -33.92
CA ALA A 324 -23.90 -13.64 -33.19
C ALA A 324 -22.80 -13.53 -32.12
N GLU A 325 -21.69 -12.85 -32.43
CA GLU A 325 -20.60 -12.62 -31.48
C GLU A 325 -21.00 -11.62 -30.39
N TYR A 326 -21.70 -10.54 -30.76
CA TYR A 326 -22.29 -9.63 -29.76
C TYR A 326 -23.25 -10.38 -28.82
N ARG A 327 -24.11 -11.26 -29.36
CA ARG A 327 -24.98 -12.12 -28.55
C ARG A 327 -24.18 -13.03 -27.63
N ALA A 328 -23.06 -13.59 -28.11
CA ALA A 328 -22.21 -14.47 -27.31
C ALA A 328 -21.66 -13.75 -26.07
N TYR A 329 -21.29 -12.47 -26.16
CA TYR A 329 -20.88 -11.69 -24.99
C TYR A 329 -22.03 -11.43 -24.01
N GLY A 330 -23.25 -11.20 -24.50
CA GLY A 330 -24.43 -11.14 -23.62
C GLY A 330 -24.68 -12.45 -22.87
N VAL A 331 -24.52 -13.60 -23.55
CA VAL A 331 -24.63 -14.92 -22.91
C VAL A 331 -23.48 -15.17 -21.93
N ALA A 332 -22.25 -14.76 -22.26
CA ALA A 332 -21.11 -14.85 -21.34
C ALA A 332 -21.33 -13.98 -20.09
N PHE A 333 -21.91 -12.79 -20.25
CA PHE A 333 -22.32 -11.96 -19.12
C PHE A 333 -23.35 -12.69 -18.25
N ASP A 334 -24.43 -13.20 -18.82
CA ASP A 334 -25.49 -13.91 -18.09
C ASP A 334 -24.99 -15.15 -17.33
N THR A 335 -24.06 -15.90 -17.92
CA THR A 335 -23.69 -17.25 -17.45
C THR A 335 -22.38 -17.28 -16.66
N LEU A 336 -21.53 -16.27 -16.80
CA LEU A 336 -20.22 -16.21 -16.16
C LEU A 336 -20.06 -14.96 -15.30
N ALA A 337 -19.99 -13.76 -15.89
CA ALA A 337 -19.66 -12.55 -15.15
C ALA A 337 -20.76 -12.17 -14.14
N TYR A 338 -22.02 -12.09 -14.58
CA TYR A 338 -23.15 -11.69 -13.73
C TYR A 338 -23.31 -12.58 -12.48
N PRO A 339 -23.42 -13.92 -12.58
CA PRO A 339 -23.61 -14.76 -11.40
C PRO A 339 -22.37 -14.80 -10.50
N VAL A 340 -21.16 -14.64 -11.05
CA VAL A 340 -19.93 -14.54 -10.24
C VAL A 340 -19.94 -13.25 -9.42
N ASP A 341 -20.21 -12.12 -10.04
CA ASP A 341 -20.15 -10.83 -9.36
C ASP A 341 -21.30 -10.65 -8.37
N VAL A 342 -22.53 -11.02 -8.73
CA VAL A 342 -23.68 -10.93 -7.82
C VAL A 342 -23.47 -11.79 -6.57
N ALA A 343 -22.89 -12.99 -6.72
CA ALA A 343 -22.60 -13.85 -5.57
C ALA A 343 -21.59 -13.24 -4.60
N ASN A 344 -20.61 -12.48 -5.10
CA ASN A 344 -19.50 -11.96 -4.31
C ASN A 344 -19.70 -10.51 -3.84
N PHE A 345 -20.39 -9.68 -4.61
CA PHE A 345 -20.50 -8.24 -4.34
C PHE A 345 -21.94 -7.78 -4.07
N GLY A 346 -22.93 -8.63 -4.38
CA GLY A 346 -24.36 -8.30 -4.34
C GLY A 346 -24.90 -7.88 -5.70
N GLY A 347 -26.23 -7.77 -5.83
CA GLY A 347 -26.89 -7.34 -7.07
C GLY A 347 -26.96 -5.81 -7.22
N GLU A 348 -27.03 -5.38 -8.48
CA GLU A 348 -27.40 -4.04 -8.92
C GLU A 348 -28.82 -3.65 -8.50
N SER A 349 -29.17 -2.37 -8.66
CA SER A 349 -30.44 -1.82 -8.16
C SER A 349 -31.56 -1.77 -9.20
N ASP A 350 -31.27 -1.94 -10.49
CA ASP A 350 -32.22 -1.92 -11.61
C ASP A 350 -33.05 -0.63 -11.64
N VAL A 351 -32.38 0.52 -11.87
CA VAL A 351 -32.96 1.86 -11.75
C VAL A 351 -34.10 2.12 -12.72
N ASP A 352 -34.06 1.50 -13.90
CA ASP A 352 -35.08 1.63 -14.95
C ASP A 352 -36.11 0.47 -14.93
N LYS A 353 -35.89 -0.52 -14.05
CA LYS A 353 -36.77 -1.66 -13.77
C LYS A 353 -36.97 -2.60 -14.94
N ASN A 354 -36.05 -2.62 -15.90
CA ASN A 354 -36.14 -3.49 -17.08
C ASN A 354 -35.53 -4.90 -16.82
N GLY A 355 -34.84 -5.07 -15.68
CA GLY A 355 -34.21 -6.31 -15.22
C GLY A 355 -32.90 -6.69 -15.93
N ARG A 356 -32.30 -5.76 -16.70
CA ARG A 356 -31.12 -5.99 -17.55
C ARG A 356 -30.18 -4.79 -17.56
N SER A 357 -28.90 -5.08 -17.72
CA SER A 357 -27.88 -4.06 -18.00
C SER A 357 -27.67 -3.89 -19.51
N ILE A 358 -27.41 -2.66 -19.96
CA ILE A 358 -27.06 -2.37 -21.35
C ILE A 358 -25.56 -2.58 -21.54
N ILE A 359 -25.16 -3.44 -22.49
CA ILE A 359 -23.78 -3.56 -22.95
C ILE A 359 -23.65 -2.80 -24.27
N PHE A 360 -23.07 -1.60 -24.24
CA PHE A 360 -22.96 -0.75 -25.42
C PHE A 360 -21.57 -0.79 -26.06
N PHE A 361 -21.44 -1.56 -27.14
CA PHE A 361 -20.24 -1.64 -27.97
C PHE A 361 -20.17 -0.46 -28.93
N THR A 362 -19.25 0.48 -28.71
CA THR A 362 -19.17 1.73 -29.47
C THR A 362 -17.74 2.16 -29.78
N SER A 363 -17.53 2.63 -31.01
CA SER A 363 -16.29 3.29 -31.44
C SER A 363 -16.00 4.58 -30.66
N ALA A 364 -16.94 5.08 -29.85
CA ALA A 364 -16.67 6.14 -28.88
C ALA A 364 -15.63 5.70 -27.83
N VAL A 365 -15.58 4.41 -27.47
CA VAL A 365 -14.52 3.89 -26.57
C VAL A 365 -13.17 3.87 -27.28
N ASN A 366 -13.11 3.46 -28.55
CA ASN A 366 -11.88 3.51 -29.35
C ASN A 366 -11.27 4.92 -29.38
N LEU A 367 -12.11 5.96 -29.49
CA LEU A 367 -11.69 7.37 -29.51
C LEU A 367 -11.06 7.84 -28.20
N LEU A 368 -11.27 7.15 -27.08
CA LEU A 368 -10.64 7.47 -25.80
C LEU A 368 -9.15 7.15 -25.80
N THR A 369 -8.71 6.27 -26.68
CA THR A 369 -7.29 5.94 -26.82
C THR A 369 -6.65 6.87 -27.86
N PRO A 370 -5.71 7.75 -27.50
CA PRO A 370 -5.02 8.60 -28.48
C PRO A 370 -4.28 7.78 -29.53
N ARG A 371 -4.10 8.35 -30.72
CA ARG A 371 -3.33 7.70 -31.79
C ARG A 371 -1.90 7.42 -31.32
N ASN A 372 -1.40 6.20 -31.56
CA ASN A 372 -0.06 5.73 -31.17
C ASN A 372 0.18 5.70 -29.66
N ALA A 373 -0.88 5.66 -28.84
CA ALA A 373 -0.72 5.40 -27.42
C ALA A 373 -0.17 3.99 -27.18
N ASP A 374 0.68 3.85 -26.18
CA ASP A 374 1.15 2.56 -25.64
C ASP A 374 0.12 1.92 -24.69
N TYR A 375 -1.08 2.52 -24.62
CA TYR A 375 -2.22 2.06 -23.83
C TYR A 375 -3.53 2.05 -24.62
N TYR A 376 -4.60 1.49 -24.06
CA TYR A 376 -5.97 1.46 -24.59
C TYR A 376 -7.02 1.49 -23.48
N VAL A 377 -8.23 1.96 -23.80
CA VAL A 377 -9.42 1.84 -22.95
C VAL A 377 -10.25 0.66 -23.42
N GLY A 378 -10.40 -0.39 -22.59
CA GLY A 378 -11.16 -1.60 -22.92
C GLY A 378 -12.68 -1.43 -22.75
N GLY A 379 -13.07 -0.58 -21.82
CA GLY A 379 -14.45 -0.24 -21.52
C GLY A 379 -14.51 0.65 -20.29
N PHE A 380 -15.70 1.11 -19.94
CA PHE A 380 -15.94 1.83 -18.69
C PHE A 380 -17.40 1.75 -18.25
N PHE A 381 -17.62 1.90 -16.95
CA PHE A 381 -18.88 2.23 -16.31
C PHE A 381 -18.86 3.69 -15.81
N TYR A 382 -19.99 4.39 -15.95
CA TYR A 382 -20.14 5.76 -15.44
C TYR A 382 -21.35 5.90 -14.50
N GLU A 383 -21.09 6.27 -13.25
CA GLU A 383 -22.08 6.46 -12.18
C GLU A 383 -23.21 7.42 -12.56
N ARG A 384 -22.96 8.39 -13.44
CA ARG A 384 -23.98 9.36 -13.86
C ARG A 384 -25.21 8.65 -14.38
N ASP A 385 -25.03 7.52 -15.07
CA ASP A 385 -26.09 6.84 -15.80
C ASP A 385 -27.10 6.19 -14.85
N LEU A 386 -26.80 6.15 -13.55
CA LEU A 386 -27.73 5.73 -12.51
C LEU A 386 -28.63 6.86 -12.00
N PHE A 387 -28.40 8.11 -12.38
CA PHE A 387 -29.19 9.26 -11.95
C PHE A 387 -30.31 9.58 -12.94
N GLN A 388 -31.44 10.08 -12.47
CA GLN A 388 -32.57 10.34 -13.36
C GLN A 388 -32.38 11.56 -14.27
N ASN A 389 -32.86 11.44 -15.50
CA ASN A 389 -32.69 12.42 -16.57
C ASN A 389 -34.00 13.06 -17.05
N SER A 390 -35.13 12.78 -16.37
CA SER A 390 -36.47 13.15 -16.85
C SER A 390 -37.23 14.14 -15.95
N ALA A 391 -36.74 14.44 -14.73
CA ALA A 391 -37.35 15.44 -13.86
C ALA A 391 -36.37 16.59 -13.51
N PRO A 392 -36.19 17.61 -14.36
CA PRO A 392 -35.21 18.71 -14.17
C PRO A 392 -35.28 19.48 -12.85
N LYS A 393 -36.41 19.40 -12.13
CA LYS A 393 -36.63 20.12 -10.85
C LYS A 393 -36.19 19.34 -9.61
N SER A 394 -35.87 18.05 -9.75
CA SER A 394 -35.40 17.24 -8.64
C SER A 394 -33.92 17.51 -8.31
N SER A 395 -33.55 17.37 -7.05
CA SER A 395 -32.17 17.51 -6.59
C SER A 395 -31.22 16.41 -7.07
N ASP A 396 -31.72 15.28 -7.57
CA ASP A 396 -30.92 14.19 -8.17
C ASP A 396 -30.93 14.20 -9.71
N PHE A 397 -31.41 15.28 -10.35
CA PHE A 397 -31.46 15.38 -11.81
C PHE A 397 -30.05 15.39 -12.42
N CYS A 398 -29.88 14.59 -13.47
CA CYS A 398 -28.68 14.54 -14.30
C CYS A 398 -29.05 14.51 -15.78
N GLY A 399 -28.97 15.65 -16.47
CA GLY A 399 -29.39 15.76 -17.87
C GLY A 399 -28.55 14.94 -18.86
N GLY A 400 -27.29 14.63 -18.51
CA GLY A 400 -26.41 13.77 -19.31
C GLY A 400 -26.52 12.28 -18.98
N SER A 401 -27.33 11.88 -18.01
CA SER A 401 -27.54 10.47 -17.69
C SER A 401 -28.34 9.73 -18.78
N ASN A 402 -27.99 8.47 -19.02
CA ASN A 402 -28.83 7.54 -19.79
C ASN A 402 -29.96 6.90 -18.96
N PHE A 403 -29.93 7.04 -17.63
CA PHE A 403 -30.85 6.43 -16.67
C PHE A 403 -31.02 4.92 -16.90
N ALA A 404 -29.90 4.19 -16.83
CA ALA A 404 -29.81 2.76 -17.00
C ALA A 404 -28.55 2.19 -16.33
N GLU A 405 -28.62 0.94 -15.89
CA GLU A 405 -27.44 0.10 -15.67
C GLU A 405 -26.75 -0.16 -17.01
N MET A 406 -25.56 0.39 -17.25
CA MET A 406 -24.91 0.23 -18.54
C MET A 406 -23.38 0.28 -18.51
N PHE A 407 -22.77 -0.37 -19.50
CA PHE A 407 -21.34 -0.39 -19.77
C PHE A 407 -21.05 0.09 -21.19
N TYR A 408 -19.90 0.73 -21.37
CA TYR A 408 -19.40 1.14 -22.68
C TYR A 408 -18.20 0.26 -23.02
N MET A 409 -18.22 -0.43 -24.16
CA MET A 409 -17.23 -1.45 -24.51
C MET A 409 -16.49 -1.09 -25.81
N LEU A 410 -15.19 -1.38 -25.82
CA LEU A 410 -14.32 -1.29 -26.99
C LEU A 410 -14.84 -2.15 -28.14
N VAL A 411 -14.60 -1.71 -29.38
CA VAL A 411 -14.94 -2.49 -30.58
C VAL A 411 -13.72 -2.76 -31.46
N PRO A 412 -13.70 -3.87 -32.22
CA PRO A 412 -12.65 -4.12 -33.19
C PRO A 412 -12.59 -3.01 -34.24
N ASP A 413 -11.38 -2.57 -34.54
CA ASP A 413 -11.05 -1.67 -35.63
C ASP A 413 -9.78 -2.19 -36.34
N PRO A 414 -9.90 -3.28 -37.11
CA PRO A 414 -8.74 -3.98 -37.66
C PRO A 414 -7.96 -3.15 -38.69
N THR A 415 -8.52 -2.05 -39.17
CA THR A 415 -7.89 -1.14 -40.14
C THR A 415 -7.50 0.21 -39.54
N GLY A 416 -7.78 0.45 -38.25
CA GLY A 416 -7.52 1.73 -37.59
C GLY A 416 -8.30 2.92 -38.18
N ARG A 417 -9.56 2.70 -38.59
CA ARG A 417 -10.41 3.72 -39.21
C ARG A 417 -10.81 4.84 -38.25
N VAL A 418 -10.96 4.55 -36.95
CA VAL A 418 -11.51 5.50 -35.97
C VAL A 418 -10.51 6.62 -35.65
N ASN A 419 -9.27 6.26 -35.33
CA ASN A 419 -8.21 7.19 -34.92
C ASN A 419 -6.80 6.76 -35.36
N GLY A 420 -6.67 5.71 -36.18
CA GLY A 420 -5.39 5.15 -36.61
C GLY A 420 -4.85 4.01 -35.75
N ASN A 421 -5.46 3.72 -34.58
CA ASN A 421 -5.05 2.58 -33.76
C ASN A 421 -5.69 1.29 -34.28
N VAL A 422 -4.89 0.24 -34.44
CA VAL A 422 -5.39 -1.07 -34.91
C VAL A 422 -5.80 -1.92 -33.72
N PHE A 423 -7.11 -2.11 -33.55
CA PHE A 423 -7.66 -3.04 -32.57
C PHE A 423 -8.12 -4.31 -33.28
N ARG A 424 -7.26 -5.33 -33.30
CA ARG A 424 -7.57 -6.62 -33.93
C ARG A 424 -8.72 -7.30 -33.20
N LYS A 425 -9.61 -7.95 -33.96
CA LYS A 425 -10.77 -8.66 -33.41
C LYS A 425 -10.42 -9.65 -32.31
N GLY A 426 -9.39 -10.48 -32.52
CA GLY A 426 -8.96 -11.47 -31.51
C GLY A 426 -8.42 -10.83 -30.21
N PHE A 427 -7.82 -9.64 -30.29
CA PHE A 427 -7.41 -8.90 -29.11
C PHE A 427 -8.63 -8.38 -28.33
N VAL A 428 -9.58 -7.72 -29.02
CA VAL A 428 -10.79 -7.21 -28.38
C VAL A 428 -11.62 -8.36 -27.78
N ASP A 429 -11.72 -9.48 -28.48
CA ASP A 429 -12.36 -10.71 -27.97
C ASP A 429 -11.71 -11.19 -26.67
N SER A 430 -10.38 -11.22 -26.61
CA SER A 430 -9.63 -11.72 -25.46
C SER A 430 -9.82 -10.91 -24.18
N VAL A 431 -10.18 -9.62 -24.27
CA VAL A 431 -10.31 -8.72 -23.11
C VAL A 431 -11.77 -8.46 -22.71
N THR A 432 -12.73 -8.73 -23.60
CA THR A 432 -14.13 -8.28 -23.44
C THR A 432 -14.78 -8.82 -22.17
N VAL A 433 -14.72 -10.13 -21.92
CA VAL A 433 -15.43 -10.74 -20.77
C VAL A 433 -14.82 -10.34 -19.43
N GLY A 434 -13.49 -10.21 -19.37
CA GLY A 434 -12.82 -9.71 -18.17
C GLY A 434 -13.21 -8.26 -17.87
N THR A 435 -13.24 -7.40 -18.90
CA THR A 435 -13.71 -6.02 -18.78
C THR A 435 -15.18 -5.95 -18.36
N LEU A 436 -16.05 -6.83 -18.86
CA LEU A 436 -17.46 -6.86 -18.43
C LEU A 436 -17.60 -7.11 -16.92
N ALA A 437 -16.86 -8.07 -16.36
CA ALA A 437 -16.87 -8.34 -14.92
C ALA A 437 -16.29 -7.15 -14.12
N HIS A 438 -15.21 -6.55 -14.62
CA HIS A 438 -14.62 -5.35 -14.04
C HIS A 438 -15.63 -4.19 -13.95
N GLU A 439 -16.24 -3.81 -15.07
CA GLU A 439 -17.19 -2.71 -15.10
C GLU A 439 -18.49 -3.02 -14.35
N PHE A 440 -18.89 -4.29 -14.30
CA PHE A 440 -20.05 -4.70 -13.53
C PHE A 440 -19.81 -4.61 -12.02
N GLN A 441 -18.61 -4.93 -11.55
CA GLN A 441 -18.25 -4.70 -10.15
C GLN A 441 -18.36 -3.20 -9.78
N HIS A 442 -17.87 -2.29 -10.62
CA HIS A 442 -18.06 -0.86 -10.40
C HIS A 442 -19.54 -0.45 -10.35
N LEU A 443 -20.35 -0.98 -11.28
CA LEU A 443 -21.79 -0.71 -11.33
C LEU A 443 -22.49 -1.21 -10.07
N ILE A 444 -22.21 -2.44 -9.64
CA ILE A 444 -22.72 -3.00 -8.38
C ILE A 444 -22.32 -2.07 -7.22
N ASN A 445 -21.05 -1.70 -7.11
CA ASN A 445 -20.57 -0.88 -6.00
C ASN A 445 -21.27 0.49 -5.95
N ALA A 446 -21.33 1.19 -7.09
CA ALA A 446 -21.99 2.48 -7.19
C ALA A 446 -23.50 2.39 -6.92
N SER A 447 -24.20 1.49 -7.61
CA SER A 447 -25.67 1.35 -7.47
C SER A 447 -26.06 0.98 -6.04
N ARG A 448 -25.34 0.06 -5.39
CA ARG A 448 -25.62 -0.33 -4.01
C ARG A 448 -25.30 0.79 -3.03
N ARG A 449 -24.20 1.52 -3.21
CA ARG A 449 -23.90 2.70 -2.38
C ARG A 449 -25.02 3.71 -2.41
N ILE A 450 -25.57 4.00 -3.59
CA ILE A 450 -26.68 4.96 -3.76
C ILE A 450 -27.99 4.37 -3.21
N TYR A 451 -28.43 3.21 -3.71
CA TYR A 451 -29.82 2.78 -3.57
C TYR A 451 -30.06 1.69 -2.52
N VAL A 452 -29.01 1.12 -1.92
CA VAL A 452 -29.15 0.07 -0.91
C VAL A 452 -28.53 0.52 0.42
N ASN A 453 -27.27 0.91 0.39
CA ASN A 453 -26.50 1.23 1.59
C ASN A 453 -26.78 2.66 2.08
N ASN A 454 -27.27 3.54 1.20
CA ASN A 454 -27.42 4.97 1.47
C ASN A 454 -26.11 5.56 1.99
N ALA A 455 -25.01 5.33 1.27
CA ALA A 455 -23.68 5.80 1.62
C ALA A 455 -23.53 7.29 1.26
N ASP A 456 -22.91 8.07 2.14
CA ASP A 456 -22.76 9.52 1.93
C ASP A 456 -21.59 9.87 0.98
N ASN A 457 -20.80 8.87 0.59
CA ASN A 457 -19.64 9.02 -0.28
C ASN A 457 -19.43 7.80 -1.18
N TRP A 458 -18.65 8.00 -2.24
CA TRP A 458 -18.15 6.92 -3.09
C TRP A 458 -17.11 6.06 -2.37
N GLU A 459 -16.80 4.89 -2.94
CA GLU A 459 -15.63 4.12 -2.51
C GLU A 459 -14.35 4.86 -2.91
N ASP A 460 -13.28 4.70 -2.13
CA ASP A 460 -11.96 5.23 -2.51
C ASP A 460 -11.47 4.52 -3.77
N THR A 461 -10.81 5.26 -4.67
CA THR A 461 -10.46 4.78 -6.03
C THR A 461 -9.70 3.46 -5.97
N TRP A 462 -8.63 3.40 -5.17
CA TRP A 462 -7.78 2.22 -5.05
C TRP A 462 -8.54 0.95 -4.64
N LEU A 463 -9.49 1.06 -3.70
CA LEU A 463 -10.25 -0.08 -3.19
C LEU A 463 -11.33 -0.49 -4.18
N ASN A 464 -11.96 0.48 -4.84
CA ASN A 464 -12.95 0.23 -5.90
C ASN A 464 -12.31 -0.55 -7.07
N GLU A 465 -11.14 -0.11 -7.52
CA GLU A 465 -10.35 -0.79 -8.57
C GLU A 465 -9.85 -2.16 -8.12
N GLY A 466 -9.35 -2.25 -6.88
CA GLY A 466 -8.93 -3.51 -6.29
C GLY A 466 -10.03 -4.56 -6.29
N LEU A 467 -11.26 -4.17 -5.98
CA LEU A 467 -12.43 -5.06 -6.00
C LEU A 467 -12.82 -5.45 -7.44
N SER A 468 -12.73 -4.55 -8.41
CA SER A 468 -12.94 -4.87 -9.83
C SER A 468 -11.88 -5.84 -10.38
N HIS A 469 -10.64 -5.75 -9.93
CA HIS A 469 -9.62 -6.75 -10.22
C HIS A 469 -9.82 -8.08 -9.50
N VAL A 470 -10.44 -8.08 -8.31
CA VAL A 470 -10.93 -9.32 -7.68
C VAL A 470 -12.04 -9.95 -8.53
N ALA A 471 -12.92 -9.17 -9.17
CA ALA A 471 -13.93 -9.70 -10.10
C ALA A 471 -13.31 -10.43 -11.30
N GLU A 472 -12.27 -9.83 -11.92
CA GLU A 472 -11.48 -10.48 -12.99
C GLU A 472 -10.89 -11.83 -12.51
N GLU A 473 -10.32 -11.87 -11.31
CA GLU A 473 -9.78 -13.11 -10.72
C GLU A 473 -10.88 -14.16 -10.44
N LEU A 474 -12.05 -13.75 -9.97
CA LEU A 474 -13.16 -14.66 -9.69
C LEU A 474 -13.72 -15.28 -10.99
N VAL A 475 -13.79 -14.51 -12.07
CA VAL A 475 -14.15 -15.03 -13.41
C VAL A 475 -13.10 -16.01 -13.89
N PHE A 476 -11.81 -15.68 -13.75
CA PHE A 476 -10.72 -16.63 -14.03
C PHE A 476 -10.90 -17.95 -13.27
N GLN A 477 -11.15 -17.88 -11.96
CA GLN A 477 -11.32 -19.06 -11.12
C GLN A 477 -12.49 -19.93 -11.58
N ARG A 478 -13.63 -19.30 -11.88
CA ARG A 478 -14.83 -19.98 -12.38
C ARG A 478 -14.56 -20.69 -13.72
N GLU A 479 -13.94 -19.98 -14.66
CA GLU A 479 -13.66 -20.51 -16.00
C GLU A 479 -12.62 -21.64 -15.96
N ALA A 480 -11.54 -21.44 -15.19
CA ALA A 480 -10.48 -22.42 -15.00
C ALA A 480 -10.93 -23.64 -14.19
N GLY A 481 -12.03 -23.53 -13.44
CA GLY A 481 -12.51 -24.59 -12.54
C GLY A 481 -11.60 -24.80 -11.32
N ILE A 482 -11.02 -23.70 -10.81
CA ILE A 482 -10.12 -23.71 -9.66
C ILE A 482 -10.73 -22.91 -8.51
N THR A 483 -10.27 -23.19 -7.29
CA THR A 483 -10.65 -22.43 -6.09
C THR A 483 -9.44 -21.71 -5.51
N THR A 484 -9.72 -20.75 -4.62
CA THR A 484 -8.68 -20.07 -3.83
C THR A 484 -8.03 -21.04 -2.85
N ARG A 485 -6.89 -20.62 -2.27
CA ARG A 485 -6.11 -21.39 -1.29
C ARG A 485 -5.54 -22.72 -1.81
N THR A 486 -5.38 -22.86 -3.13
CA THR A 486 -4.80 -24.04 -3.80
C THR A 486 -3.34 -23.87 -4.19
N ARG A 487 -2.76 -22.69 -3.90
CA ARG A 487 -1.35 -22.32 -4.16
C ARG A 487 -0.94 -22.53 -5.62
N LEU A 488 -1.68 -21.89 -6.52
CA LEU A 488 -1.51 -21.99 -7.97
C LEU A 488 -0.08 -21.66 -8.41
N ASP A 489 0.57 -22.57 -9.11
CA ASP A 489 1.97 -22.46 -9.54
C ASP A 489 2.13 -22.57 -11.07
N SER A 490 3.37 -22.51 -11.55
CA SER A 490 3.68 -22.62 -12.98
C SER A 490 3.23 -23.94 -13.63
N THR A 491 3.18 -25.04 -12.89
CA THR A 491 2.70 -26.33 -13.41
C THR A 491 1.20 -26.26 -13.63
N ALA A 492 0.46 -25.75 -12.64
CA ALA A 492 -0.99 -25.66 -12.68
C ALA A 492 -1.50 -24.70 -13.76
N ILE A 493 -0.88 -23.52 -13.93
CA ILE A 493 -1.27 -22.58 -15.00
C ILE A 493 -0.98 -23.11 -16.41
N ASN A 494 -0.14 -24.13 -16.53
CA ASN A 494 0.20 -24.75 -17.81
C ASN A 494 -0.70 -25.94 -18.18
N ALA A 495 -1.63 -26.34 -17.31
CA ALA A 495 -2.69 -27.29 -17.65
C ALA A 495 -3.64 -26.68 -18.69
N SER A 496 -4.09 -27.47 -19.68
CA SER A 496 -4.78 -26.95 -20.89
C SER A 496 -5.94 -25.99 -20.62
N ARG A 497 -6.87 -26.36 -19.72
CA ARG A 497 -8.02 -25.51 -19.34
C ARG A 497 -7.59 -24.24 -18.61
N VAL A 498 -6.70 -24.38 -17.63
CA VAL A 498 -6.23 -23.26 -16.79
C VAL A 498 -5.42 -22.27 -17.62
N ARG A 499 -4.60 -22.75 -18.56
CA ARG A 499 -3.76 -21.92 -19.43
C ARG A 499 -4.59 -20.94 -20.25
N SER A 500 -5.66 -21.40 -20.90
CA SER A 500 -6.51 -20.51 -21.70
C SER A 500 -7.13 -19.43 -20.82
N ALA A 501 -7.77 -19.80 -19.71
CA ALA A 501 -8.37 -18.84 -18.78
C ALA A 501 -7.31 -17.88 -18.18
N PHE A 502 -6.13 -18.39 -17.83
CA PHE A 502 -5.03 -17.57 -17.32
C PHE A 502 -4.58 -16.52 -18.35
N ASN A 503 -4.44 -16.91 -19.62
CA ASN A 503 -4.04 -15.98 -20.69
C ASN A 503 -5.08 -14.87 -20.89
N PHE A 504 -6.38 -15.20 -20.84
CA PHE A 504 -7.47 -14.23 -21.03
C PHE A 504 -7.64 -13.27 -19.86
N TYR A 505 -7.60 -13.77 -18.63
CA TYR A 505 -8.05 -13.00 -17.47
C TYR A 505 -6.91 -12.53 -16.56
N MET A 506 -5.76 -13.21 -16.56
CA MET A 506 -4.72 -13.00 -15.55
C MET A 506 -3.39 -12.51 -16.12
N GLN A 507 -2.91 -13.08 -17.23
CA GLN A 507 -1.56 -12.86 -17.74
C GLN A 507 -1.31 -11.39 -18.14
N GLY A 508 -2.17 -10.83 -18.99
CA GLY A 508 -2.11 -9.42 -19.39
C GLY A 508 -2.77 -8.46 -18.41
N GLY A 509 -3.44 -9.00 -17.37
CA GLY A 509 -4.17 -8.24 -16.35
C GLY A 509 -3.46 -8.22 -15.00
N ASN A 510 -4.06 -8.87 -14.00
CA ASN A 510 -3.58 -8.79 -12.61
C ASN A 510 -2.12 -9.24 -12.41
N ILE A 511 -1.63 -10.23 -13.16
CA ILE A 511 -0.24 -10.71 -13.04
C ILE A 511 0.76 -9.71 -13.61
N SER A 512 0.46 -9.08 -14.75
CA SER A 512 1.33 -8.05 -15.32
C SER A 512 1.40 -6.82 -14.42
N ARG A 513 0.26 -6.36 -13.90
CA ARG A 513 0.18 -5.22 -12.95
C ARG A 513 0.93 -5.47 -11.64
N LEU A 514 0.80 -6.66 -11.06
CA LEU A 514 1.57 -7.01 -9.86
C LEU A 514 3.08 -7.05 -10.17
N ALA A 515 3.46 -7.50 -11.38
CA ALA A 515 4.86 -7.46 -11.77
C ALA A 515 5.38 -6.03 -11.97
N GLU A 516 4.57 -5.10 -12.48
CA GLU A 516 4.91 -3.67 -12.53
C GLU A 516 5.11 -3.12 -11.11
N TYR A 517 4.23 -3.44 -10.15
CA TYR A 517 4.43 -3.09 -8.74
C TYR A 517 5.74 -3.65 -8.17
N PHE A 518 6.09 -4.90 -8.46
CA PHE A 518 7.35 -5.48 -8.01
C PHE A 518 8.59 -4.77 -8.59
N GLN A 519 8.46 -4.12 -9.74
CA GLN A 519 9.51 -3.27 -10.31
C GLN A 519 9.55 -1.85 -9.72
N SER A 520 8.44 -1.39 -9.14
CA SER A 520 8.28 -0.02 -8.62
C SER A 520 7.97 0.01 -7.12
N SER A 521 8.27 -1.05 -6.37
CA SER A 521 7.76 -1.25 -5.00
C SER A 521 8.15 -0.14 -4.02
N GLU A 522 9.20 0.64 -4.31
CA GLU A 522 9.64 1.80 -3.55
C GLU A 522 8.87 3.09 -3.87
N GLY A 523 8.32 3.18 -5.08
CA GLY A 523 7.62 4.33 -5.64
C GLY A 523 6.09 4.19 -5.66
N SER A 524 5.55 2.99 -5.45
CA SER A 524 4.12 2.70 -5.55
C SER A 524 3.54 2.15 -4.24
N SER A 525 2.24 2.33 -4.04
CA SER A 525 1.53 1.94 -2.81
C SER A 525 0.30 1.09 -3.14
N PRO A 526 -0.03 0.05 -2.34
CA PRO A 526 -1.27 -0.73 -2.51
C PRO A 526 -2.53 0.02 -2.07
N TYR A 527 -2.42 1.29 -1.70
CA TYR A 527 -3.54 2.11 -1.24
C TYR A 527 -3.33 3.61 -1.48
N ALA A 528 -2.49 3.97 -2.47
CA ALA A 528 -2.51 5.34 -2.97
C ALA A 528 -3.88 5.60 -3.59
N ASP A 529 -4.53 6.71 -3.23
CA ASP A 529 -5.77 7.14 -3.87
C ASP A 529 -5.45 7.74 -5.23
N ASN A 530 -5.03 6.87 -6.13
CA ASN A 530 -4.75 7.08 -7.54
C ASN A 530 -5.18 5.83 -8.30
N ASP A 531 -4.90 5.82 -9.59
CA ASP A 531 -5.34 4.74 -10.46
C ASP A 531 -4.19 3.99 -11.13
N ASP A 532 -2.96 4.17 -10.65
CA ASP A 532 -1.76 3.62 -11.27
C ASP A 532 -1.84 2.08 -11.40
N LEU A 533 -1.31 1.53 -12.50
CA LEU A 533 -1.34 0.09 -12.76
C LEU A 533 -0.65 -0.71 -11.65
N GLU A 534 0.42 -0.15 -11.09
CA GLU A 534 1.15 -0.73 -9.97
C GLU A 534 0.32 -0.73 -8.68
N THR A 535 -0.41 0.35 -8.41
CA THR A 535 -1.37 0.43 -7.30
C THR A 535 -2.44 -0.65 -7.46
N ARG A 536 -3.07 -0.75 -8.63
CA ARG A 536 -4.10 -1.77 -8.93
C ARG A 536 -3.60 -3.20 -8.68
N GLY A 537 -2.42 -3.53 -9.21
CA GLY A 537 -1.80 -4.86 -9.03
C GLY A 537 -1.46 -5.16 -7.56
N ALA A 538 -0.93 -4.17 -6.85
CA ALA A 538 -0.60 -4.26 -5.43
C ALA A 538 -1.86 -4.42 -4.56
N THR A 539 -2.91 -3.62 -4.82
CA THR A 539 -4.19 -3.71 -4.12
C THR A 539 -4.82 -5.08 -4.31
N TRP A 540 -4.91 -5.58 -5.55
CA TRP A 540 -5.47 -6.91 -5.82
C TRP A 540 -4.72 -8.00 -5.07
N ALA A 541 -3.39 -8.02 -5.15
CA ALA A 541 -2.57 -9.01 -4.48
C ALA A 541 -2.69 -8.94 -2.95
N PHE A 542 -2.79 -7.73 -2.39
CA PHE A 542 -3.05 -7.54 -0.96
C PHE A 542 -4.44 -8.02 -0.55
N LEU A 543 -5.50 -7.69 -1.30
CA LEU A 543 -6.86 -8.15 -1.01
C LEU A 543 -6.94 -9.68 -1.04
N ARG A 544 -6.29 -10.32 -2.03
CA ARG A 544 -6.18 -11.78 -2.11
C ARG A 544 -5.44 -12.37 -0.90
N TYR A 545 -4.30 -11.77 -0.52
CA TYR A 545 -3.56 -12.15 0.68
C TYR A 545 -4.40 -12.00 1.95
N ALA A 546 -5.13 -10.89 2.09
CA ALA A 546 -5.98 -10.63 3.24
C ALA A 546 -7.15 -11.64 3.32
N ALA A 547 -7.78 -11.97 2.19
CA ALA A 547 -8.81 -13.01 2.12
C ALA A 547 -8.22 -14.38 2.53
N ASP A 548 -7.06 -14.75 1.99
CA ASP A 548 -6.36 -15.98 2.34
C ASP A 548 -6.06 -16.06 3.84
N ARG A 549 -5.66 -14.94 4.45
CA ARG A 549 -5.31 -14.82 5.88
C ARG A 549 -6.53 -14.89 6.79
N VAL A 550 -7.66 -14.27 6.42
CA VAL A 550 -8.96 -14.44 7.11
C VAL A 550 -9.41 -15.90 7.07
N ASN A 551 -9.05 -16.61 6.00
CA ASN A 551 -9.27 -18.06 5.83
C ASN A 551 -10.74 -18.49 6.00
N GLY A 552 -11.67 -17.66 5.53
CA GLY A 552 -13.11 -17.90 5.56
C GLY A 552 -13.73 -17.93 4.16
N ASN A 553 -15.05 -17.71 4.09
CA ASN A 553 -15.75 -17.55 2.83
C ASN A 553 -15.40 -16.20 2.19
N ASP A 554 -14.66 -16.22 1.07
CA ASP A 554 -14.23 -15.03 0.34
C ASP A 554 -15.42 -14.14 -0.05
N ALA A 555 -16.53 -14.73 -0.52
CA ALA A 555 -17.73 -13.98 -0.88
C ALA A 555 -18.29 -13.17 0.28
N ALA A 556 -18.22 -13.71 1.51
CA ALA A 556 -18.68 -12.98 2.70
C ALA A 556 -17.79 -11.77 3.02
N LEU A 557 -16.49 -11.83 2.72
CA LEU A 557 -15.59 -10.69 2.87
C LEU A 557 -15.89 -9.61 1.81
N TRP A 558 -16.04 -10.01 0.55
CA TRP A 558 -16.36 -9.10 -0.54
C TRP A 558 -17.71 -8.40 -0.34
N GLN A 559 -18.73 -9.12 0.14
CA GLN A 559 -20.02 -8.53 0.50
C GLN A 559 -19.92 -7.54 1.67
N LYS A 560 -19.00 -7.71 2.62
CA LYS A 560 -18.79 -6.69 3.68
C LYS A 560 -18.20 -5.40 3.12
N LEU A 561 -17.36 -5.49 2.11
CA LEU A 561 -16.74 -4.32 1.46
C LEU A 561 -17.71 -3.56 0.54
N VAL A 562 -18.71 -4.25 -0.03
CA VAL A 562 -19.63 -3.64 -1.02
C VAL A 562 -21.08 -3.55 -0.53
N THR A 563 -21.64 -4.65 -0.03
CA THR A 563 -23.08 -4.81 0.23
C THR A 563 -23.53 -4.30 1.61
N ASN A 564 -22.66 -4.34 2.61
CA ASN A 564 -23.06 -4.13 4.01
C ASN A 564 -22.35 -2.93 4.67
N THR A 565 -22.09 -1.87 3.91
CA THR A 565 -21.25 -0.76 4.40
C THR A 565 -21.59 0.59 3.80
N LYS A 566 -21.47 1.64 4.63
CA LYS A 566 -21.42 3.04 4.21
C LYS A 566 -20.00 3.60 4.23
N LEU A 567 -19.07 2.87 4.84
CA LEU A 567 -17.67 3.26 4.96
C LEU A 567 -17.00 3.14 3.60
N ASN A 568 -15.95 3.90 3.37
CA ASN A 568 -15.06 3.82 2.21
C ASN A 568 -13.59 3.72 2.67
N GLY A 569 -12.71 3.30 1.79
CA GLY A 569 -11.26 3.29 1.98
C GLY A 569 -10.78 2.39 3.12
N MET A 570 -9.73 2.86 3.79
CA MET A 570 -9.14 2.16 4.96
C MET A 570 -10.16 1.86 6.07
N PRO A 571 -11.06 2.79 6.47
CA PRO A 571 -12.14 2.46 7.42
C PRO A 571 -13.00 1.27 6.98
N ASN A 572 -13.36 1.19 5.69
CA ASN A 572 -14.14 0.08 5.15
C ASN A 572 -13.38 -1.23 5.21
N LEU A 573 -12.12 -1.22 4.76
CA LEU A 573 -11.25 -2.40 4.77
C LEU A 573 -11.06 -2.97 6.17
N ARG A 574 -10.75 -2.11 7.15
CA ARG A 574 -10.62 -2.51 8.56
C ARG A 574 -11.88 -3.15 9.11
N ALA A 575 -13.03 -2.53 8.86
CA ALA A 575 -14.32 -3.01 9.33
C ALA A 575 -14.67 -4.38 8.72
N ALA A 576 -14.42 -4.57 7.41
CA ALA A 576 -14.69 -5.83 6.72
C ALA A 576 -13.80 -6.97 7.21
N LEU A 577 -12.51 -6.68 7.46
CA LEU A 577 -11.54 -7.64 8.01
C LEU A 577 -11.72 -7.88 9.51
N GLY A 578 -12.41 -6.99 10.22
CA GLY A 578 -12.59 -7.09 11.68
C GLY A 578 -11.32 -6.79 12.48
N VAL A 579 -10.49 -5.86 12.00
CA VAL A 579 -9.20 -5.51 12.60
C VAL A 579 -9.10 -4.01 12.88
N ASP A 580 -8.25 -3.63 13.83
CA ASP A 580 -7.93 -2.23 14.08
C ASP A 580 -6.85 -1.69 13.11
N GLN A 581 -6.54 -0.40 13.21
CA GLN A 581 -5.56 0.25 12.34
C GLN A 581 -4.14 -0.30 12.52
N ALA A 582 -3.74 -0.59 13.76
CA ALA A 582 -2.42 -1.11 14.06
C ALA A 582 -2.25 -2.50 13.41
N THR A 583 -3.22 -3.39 13.60
CA THR A 583 -3.25 -4.73 13.03
C THR A 583 -3.27 -4.69 11.50
N LEU A 584 -4.06 -3.80 10.88
CA LEU A 584 -4.04 -3.66 9.41
C LEU A 584 -2.66 -3.20 8.91
N THR A 585 -2.00 -2.28 9.62
CA THR A 585 -0.64 -1.84 9.30
C THR A 585 0.35 -3.01 9.39
N GLU A 586 0.21 -3.87 10.39
CA GLU A 586 1.00 -5.11 10.49
C GLU A 586 0.73 -6.07 9.33
N TRP A 587 -0.51 -6.16 8.83
CA TRP A 587 -0.82 -7.01 7.68
C TRP A 587 -0.17 -6.49 6.39
N PHE A 588 -0.12 -5.18 6.16
CA PHE A 588 0.62 -4.62 5.03
C PHE A 588 2.14 -4.87 5.16
N ARG A 589 2.69 -4.72 6.38
CA ARG A 589 4.09 -5.08 6.64
C ARG A 589 4.34 -6.57 6.36
N ASP A 590 3.50 -7.47 6.88
CA ASP A 590 3.63 -8.91 6.69
C ASP A 590 3.48 -9.31 5.21
N TRP A 591 2.56 -8.64 4.49
CA TRP A 591 2.39 -8.79 3.04
C TRP A 591 3.63 -8.34 2.26
N SER A 592 4.26 -7.22 2.66
CA SER A 592 5.53 -6.80 2.04
C SER A 592 6.64 -7.84 2.24
N ILE A 593 6.67 -8.52 3.37
CA ILE A 593 7.60 -9.65 3.58
C ILE A 593 7.24 -10.81 2.65
N ALA A 594 5.95 -11.20 2.60
CA ALA A 594 5.45 -12.28 1.75
C ALA A 594 5.76 -12.07 0.27
N ASN A 595 5.69 -10.83 -0.22
CA ASN A 595 6.05 -10.46 -1.60
C ASN A 595 7.47 -10.92 -1.97
N PHE A 596 8.40 -10.95 -1.02
CA PHE A 596 9.74 -11.45 -1.26
C PHE A 596 9.93 -12.91 -0.84
N VAL A 597 9.53 -13.30 0.37
CA VAL A 597 9.97 -14.59 0.93
C VAL A 597 9.13 -15.78 0.45
N ASP A 598 7.89 -15.56 0.00
CA ASP A 598 7.05 -16.67 -0.42
C ASP A 598 7.58 -17.37 -1.69
N GLY A 599 7.52 -18.69 -1.66
CA GLY A 599 8.00 -19.56 -2.72
C GLY A 599 9.54 -19.67 -2.84
N VAL A 600 10.33 -19.04 -1.95
CA VAL A 600 11.79 -19.24 -1.93
C VAL A 600 12.09 -20.72 -1.62
N PRO A 601 12.84 -21.44 -2.48
CA PRO A 601 13.09 -22.87 -2.28
C PRO A 601 13.80 -23.17 -0.97
N GLY A 602 13.34 -24.20 -0.26
CA GLY A 602 13.96 -24.67 1.00
C GLY A 602 13.59 -23.85 2.24
N VAL A 603 12.69 -22.87 2.12
CA VAL A 603 12.28 -22.01 3.24
C VAL A 603 10.93 -22.46 3.78
N THR A 604 10.85 -22.73 5.09
CA THR A 604 9.58 -22.92 5.79
C THR A 604 9.17 -21.61 6.43
N LEU A 605 8.01 -21.07 6.07
CA LEU A 605 7.56 -19.75 6.50
C LEU A 605 6.47 -19.86 7.57
N ASP A 606 6.43 -18.88 8.48
CA ASP A 606 5.21 -18.59 9.22
C ASP A 606 4.08 -18.32 8.21
N PRO A 607 2.87 -18.89 8.38
CA PRO A 607 1.77 -18.72 7.44
C PRO A 607 1.40 -17.26 7.13
N ARG A 608 1.77 -16.31 8.00
CA ARG A 608 1.55 -14.88 7.76
C ARG A 608 2.45 -14.31 6.65
N TYR A 609 3.54 -14.98 6.28
CA TYR A 609 4.47 -14.55 5.23
C TYR A 609 4.32 -15.34 3.92
N ALA A 610 3.20 -16.02 3.73
CA ALA A 610 2.94 -16.85 2.55
C ALA A 610 1.59 -16.53 1.90
N TYR A 611 1.55 -16.61 0.57
CA TYR A 611 0.30 -16.62 -0.18
C TYR A 611 -0.31 -18.02 -0.18
N ARG A 612 -1.62 -18.14 0.04
CA ARG A 612 -2.28 -19.46 0.03
C ARG A 612 -2.90 -19.77 -1.33
N SER A 613 -3.37 -18.76 -2.05
CA SER A 613 -4.01 -18.92 -3.35
C SER A 613 -3.01 -18.99 -4.50
N TRP A 614 -1.91 -18.25 -4.42
CA TRP A 614 -0.94 -18.11 -5.49
C TRP A 614 0.47 -18.49 -5.02
N ASN A 615 1.27 -19.03 -5.93
CA ASN A 615 2.73 -19.03 -5.83
C ASN A 615 3.27 -18.09 -6.90
N PHE A 616 3.24 -16.78 -6.61
CA PHE A 616 3.64 -15.74 -7.58
C PHE A 616 5.06 -15.91 -8.08
N ARG A 617 5.98 -16.36 -7.22
CA ARG A 617 7.36 -16.65 -7.62
C ARG A 617 7.43 -17.71 -8.70
N SER A 618 6.72 -18.83 -8.54
CA SER A 618 6.67 -19.89 -9.53
C SER A 618 5.98 -19.43 -10.81
N VAL A 619 4.80 -18.80 -10.69
CA VAL A 619 4.02 -18.29 -11.82
C VAL A 619 4.86 -17.32 -12.65
N MET A 620 5.33 -16.21 -12.06
CA MET A 620 6.03 -15.16 -12.80
C MET A 620 7.38 -15.61 -13.38
N ALA A 621 8.12 -16.49 -12.69
CA ALA A 621 9.37 -17.03 -13.23
C ALA A 621 9.17 -17.93 -14.47
N SER A 622 7.98 -18.52 -14.63
CA SER A 622 7.64 -19.33 -15.80
C SER A 622 7.19 -18.51 -17.01
N LEU A 623 6.84 -17.24 -16.80
CA LEU A 623 6.42 -16.31 -17.85
C LEU A 623 7.68 -15.75 -18.56
N ARG A 624 8.46 -16.64 -19.19
CA ARG A 624 9.50 -16.25 -20.15
C ARG A 624 8.81 -15.87 -21.45
N SER A 625 8.92 -14.63 -21.89
CA SER A 625 8.27 -14.24 -23.13
C SER A 625 9.18 -14.29 -24.36
N ALA A 626 8.74 -15.06 -25.36
CA ALA A 626 9.05 -14.86 -26.78
C ALA A 626 8.09 -13.83 -27.43
N ARG A 627 7.17 -13.20 -26.66
CA ARG A 627 6.13 -12.25 -27.08
C ARG A 627 5.71 -11.25 -25.98
N ASN A 628 6.69 -10.58 -25.37
CA ASN A 628 6.60 -9.22 -24.81
C ASN A 628 5.42 -8.75 -23.93
N ILE A 629 5.19 -9.38 -22.78
CA ILE A 629 4.55 -8.65 -21.66
C ILE A 629 5.41 -8.73 -20.39
N LEU A 630 6.21 -9.79 -20.24
CA LEU A 630 7.09 -9.98 -19.09
C LEU A 630 8.45 -10.51 -19.59
N LEU A 631 9.46 -9.65 -19.60
CA LEU A 631 10.86 -10.03 -19.89
C LEU A 631 11.57 -10.43 -18.60
N TYR A 632 10.98 -11.36 -17.83
CA TYR A 632 11.59 -11.78 -16.59
C TYR A 632 12.26 -13.14 -16.74
N SER A 633 13.59 -13.13 -16.70
CA SER A 633 14.40 -14.34 -16.53
C SER A 633 14.33 -14.89 -15.09
N ALA A 634 13.73 -14.14 -14.16
CA ALA A 634 13.58 -14.45 -12.74
C ALA A 634 12.33 -13.77 -12.12
N TYR A 635 12.12 -13.85 -10.82
CA TYR A 635 11.02 -13.15 -10.14
C TYR A 635 11.24 -11.62 -10.14
N PRO A 636 10.27 -10.77 -10.50
CA PRO A 636 10.57 -9.38 -10.91
C PRO A 636 10.77 -8.38 -9.78
N ILE A 637 10.73 -8.80 -8.51
CA ILE A 637 10.89 -7.90 -7.37
C ILE A 637 12.29 -7.29 -7.32
N VAL A 638 12.36 -5.97 -7.28
CA VAL A 638 13.63 -5.22 -7.24
C VAL A 638 14.23 -5.30 -5.84
N THR A 639 15.55 -5.49 -5.79
CA THR A 639 16.30 -5.60 -4.53
C THR A 639 17.61 -4.82 -4.60
N HIS A 640 18.00 -4.22 -3.48
CA HIS A 640 19.34 -3.72 -3.24
C HIS A 640 20.25 -4.86 -2.76
N THR A 641 21.47 -4.93 -3.26
CA THR A 641 22.50 -5.83 -2.72
C THR A 641 23.41 -5.02 -1.81
N LEU A 642 23.43 -5.32 -0.51
CA LEU A 642 24.34 -4.62 0.40
C LEU A 642 25.76 -5.09 0.18
N ARG A 643 26.68 -4.13 0.27
CA ARG A 643 28.13 -4.34 0.24
C ARG A 643 28.73 -3.84 1.54
N ASP A 644 29.77 -4.53 2.00
CA ASP A 644 30.38 -4.24 3.30
C ASP A 644 30.86 -2.78 3.38
N GLY A 645 30.39 -2.06 4.40
CA GLY A 645 30.70 -0.65 4.64
C GLY A 645 30.06 0.36 3.67
N LEU A 646 29.34 -0.08 2.64
CA LEU A 646 28.71 0.79 1.64
C LEU A 646 27.23 0.99 1.95
N ALA A 647 26.76 2.23 1.81
CA ALA A 647 25.38 2.62 2.10
C ALA A 647 24.50 2.60 0.85
N GLU A 648 23.38 1.88 0.91
CA GLU A 648 22.27 1.98 -0.05
C GLU A 648 21.28 3.04 0.41
N ARG A 649 20.74 3.84 -0.53
CA ARG A 649 19.95 5.04 -0.21
C ARG A 649 18.64 5.17 -1.01
N PRO A 650 17.67 4.25 -0.84
CA PRO A 650 16.39 4.38 -1.52
C PRO A 650 15.50 5.44 -0.87
N ALA A 651 14.40 5.77 -1.56
CA ALA A 651 13.39 6.72 -1.10
C ALA A 651 12.00 6.12 -1.27
N LEU A 652 11.29 5.94 -0.16
CA LEU A 652 10.02 5.21 -0.09
C LEU A 652 8.82 6.14 -0.08
N ARG A 653 7.88 5.96 -1.01
CA ARG A 653 6.52 6.52 -0.90
C ARG A 653 5.79 5.92 0.33
N GLY A 654 4.74 6.57 0.84
CA GLY A 654 3.85 5.95 1.84
C GLY A 654 3.27 4.63 1.32
N GLY A 655 3.27 3.57 2.13
CA GLY A 655 2.84 2.22 1.71
C GLY A 655 3.80 1.45 0.80
N ALA A 656 4.96 2.02 0.49
CA ALA A 656 5.99 1.39 -0.34
C ALA A 656 6.95 0.50 0.48
N ALA A 657 7.67 -0.39 -0.20
CA ALA A 657 8.65 -1.28 0.39
C ALA A 657 9.97 -1.37 -0.42
N ALA A 658 11.09 -1.40 0.30
CA ALA A 658 12.43 -1.70 -0.23
C ALA A 658 12.96 -3.02 0.35
N TYR A 659 13.75 -3.73 -0.46
CA TYR A 659 14.30 -5.05 -0.12
C TYR A 659 15.82 -5.02 -0.24
N PHE A 660 16.54 -5.31 0.84
CA PHE A 660 18.00 -5.32 0.87
C PHE A 660 18.50 -6.72 1.18
N ARG A 661 19.29 -7.30 0.28
CA ARG A 661 19.83 -8.64 0.43
C ARG A 661 21.31 -8.60 0.83
N PHE A 662 21.72 -9.50 1.70
CA PHE A 662 23.11 -9.65 2.12
C PHE A 662 23.39 -11.08 2.62
N THR A 663 24.66 -11.45 2.75
CA THR A 663 25.05 -12.72 3.38
C THR A 663 25.90 -12.52 4.61
N VAL A 664 25.85 -13.48 5.52
CA VAL A 664 26.69 -13.53 6.73
C VAL A 664 27.35 -14.89 6.78
N GLY A 665 28.67 -14.92 7.02
CA GLY A 665 29.42 -16.17 7.12
C GLY A 665 29.20 -16.90 8.45
N GLY A 666 29.52 -18.20 8.47
CA GLY A 666 29.23 -19.06 9.61
C GLY A 666 30.01 -18.65 10.86
N GLY A 667 29.31 -18.55 11.99
CA GLY A 667 29.86 -18.04 13.24
C GLY A 667 30.26 -16.56 13.21
N LYS A 668 29.93 -15.82 12.13
CA LYS A 668 30.16 -14.38 12.02
C LYS A 668 28.89 -13.62 12.38
N GLN A 669 29.08 -12.35 12.73
CA GLN A 669 28.02 -11.41 13.03
C GLN A 669 28.08 -10.26 12.05
N ALA A 670 26.91 -9.83 11.60
CA ALA A 670 26.76 -8.67 10.73
C ALA A 670 25.90 -7.61 11.41
N ARG A 671 26.40 -6.38 11.39
CA ARG A 671 25.70 -5.20 11.88
C ARG A 671 25.10 -4.42 10.72
N ILE A 672 23.79 -4.25 10.75
CA ILE A 672 23.05 -3.45 9.78
C ILE A 672 22.65 -2.13 10.44
N LEU A 673 23.10 -1.02 9.86
CA LEU A 673 22.77 0.33 10.30
C LEU A 673 21.71 0.90 9.38
N THR A 674 20.62 1.41 9.95
CA THR A 674 19.52 2.03 9.20
C THR A 674 19.20 3.41 9.77
N ALA A 675 19.08 4.39 8.89
CA ALA A 675 18.90 5.80 9.26
C ALA A 675 18.04 6.54 8.23
N GLY A 676 17.39 7.63 8.63
CA GLY A 676 16.96 8.67 7.68
C GLY A 676 18.19 9.45 7.21
N SER A 677 18.18 10.09 6.05
CA SER A 677 19.34 10.82 5.50
C SER A 677 20.01 11.78 6.52
N GLY A 678 21.05 11.31 7.22
CA GLY A 678 21.75 12.06 8.28
C GLY A 678 21.01 12.16 9.63
N ALA A 679 19.93 11.40 9.84
CA ALA A 679 19.06 11.46 11.01
C ALA A 679 18.66 10.05 11.51
N PRO A 680 18.02 9.92 12.68
CA PRO A 680 17.45 8.63 13.12
C PRO A 680 16.49 8.02 12.09
N LEU A 681 16.21 6.72 12.22
CA LEU A 681 15.25 6.05 11.37
C LEU A 681 13.88 6.77 11.41
N PRO A 682 13.24 7.06 10.26
CA PRO A 682 11.96 7.75 10.25
C PRO A 682 10.87 6.98 11.01
N ALA A 683 10.02 7.71 11.74
CA ALA A 683 9.00 7.13 12.64
C ALA A 683 7.92 6.32 11.92
N ASN A 684 7.79 6.48 10.60
CA ASN A 684 6.88 5.77 9.71
C ASN A 684 7.55 4.60 8.96
N VAL A 685 8.78 4.21 9.28
CA VAL A 685 9.44 3.06 8.64
C VAL A 685 9.46 1.89 9.61
N ALA A 686 8.85 0.78 9.21
CA ALA A 686 8.97 -0.52 9.87
C ALA A 686 10.07 -1.35 9.19
N LEU A 687 10.91 -1.99 9.99
CA LEU A 687 11.97 -2.89 9.50
C LEU A 687 11.66 -4.33 9.86
N SER A 688 11.97 -5.26 8.96
CA SER A 688 11.93 -6.70 9.23
C SER A 688 13.12 -7.37 8.58
N VAL A 689 13.85 -8.20 9.32
CA VAL A 689 14.92 -9.03 8.76
C VAL A 689 14.46 -10.49 8.74
N VAL A 690 14.65 -11.16 7.60
CA VAL A 690 14.32 -12.57 7.40
C VAL A 690 15.54 -13.31 6.92
N ARG A 691 15.82 -14.48 7.50
CA ARG A 691 16.83 -15.39 6.96
C ARG A 691 16.19 -16.25 5.87
N THR A 692 16.74 -16.22 4.67
CA THR A 692 16.19 -16.95 3.50
C THR A 692 17.02 -18.17 3.12
N ARG A 693 18.25 -18.31 3.63
CA ARG A 693 19.10 -19.51 3.49
C ARG A 693 19.96 -19.70 4.72
#